data_AF-A0A9W6AAU9-F1
#
_entry.id   AF-A0A9W6AAU9-F1
#
_cell.length_a   1.000
_cell.length_b   1.000
_cell.length_c   1.000
_cell.angle_alpha   90.00
_cell.angle_beta   90.00
_cell.angle_gamma   90.00
#
_symmetry.space_group_name_H-M   'P 1'
#
loop_
_entity.id
_entity.type
_entity.pdbx_description
1 polymer ?
#
loop_
_entity_poly.entity_id
_entity_poly.type
_entity_poly.pdbx_seq_one_letter_code
_entity_poly.pdbx_strand_id
1 'polypeptide(L)'
;MVSNTLGYTVDDWQNEMLLALDANIDAFAMNIAVGDATNTQSLENAFSAAVNTGFSLFFSFDYAGNGAWAKDDVLDMLETYISAKAYWRYNSKPFISTFEGPDNADDWVDIKEKTGCFFLPDWSSVGADVAVSLGGGVADGLFSWAAWPYGPSNMNTYVDASYIVFLDGKPYMMPVSPWFFTNMPGYNKNWLWRGDDIWYDRWIQAMYLAPEFVEIISWNDFGESHYIGPTPDADSSLAESTYTAFGTGQAPYNYALNMPHDGWRAFLPWLADTYKNNISTITQEGVQAWYRLNVRGSCTSDGGTTGNTASQLQLEYWPYEIPQDRIFFSALLASSADISVTVGGTDLGASWNSTPSGGAGVYHGSVEFSVQAGSVEVAITRDGATIASFTGEEIVTGCAASTEIENWNAWVGSAMSATTISATPTYSLADEVCIRGWGVGNFNGLCSFACALGYCPVGACLCQEMGPQAKLPKSLGVIGYPAAGMTSDYSGLCAFSCNYGYCPSSACTTTEVALATSTVSPFTPDTCTSGEGTGDLTGLCSYSCAYGFCPIHNCTCTATGPLDVPPTANTSIYGYTMDTYTDSGLCDFACERGYCPSPVCSDDVAGNSTDLLFEFEVFSKLHRRLLCGNYYALGILSDMLADTMTNYTNILSSYGGKFTEYQEYIREEVPGVLEDYMNPGGAGNAFFTCTFAQDGVNASTTTCPFDVEQLYNDYEIYYNLINATAFWANLTATTGVQKNWVQFGDKDVGSSCGVGSGKTCQPDKGVLKGYPLPADNITVTNPQTIIEDALPGIYNLTETIYLTQILSATGAYGGSMNDVLLTISTVVFTLAQAVANMGEVVEVADKASEEKKKAMIEEIIFSVLMIVPFLGEIRLISDGLEQLADMMSLIGDAGALGSTIYGVATDPDSAILDIFTIALMGGYRTPEEFEEAANARRALTDDEISSLGSDWKSWSDDLSNVRSVCY
;
A
#
# COMPACT_ATOMS: atom_id res chain seq x y z
N MET A 1 9.14 0.67 -3.85
CA MET A 1 7.97 -0.04 -3.30
C MET A 1 7.07 -0.48 -4.43
N VAL A 2 6.85 -1.79 -4.58
CA VAL A 2 5.89 -2.33 -5.56
C VAL A 2 4.45 -2.06 -5.12
N SER A 3 4.17 -2.02 -3.81
CA SER A 3 2.86 -1.68 -3.24
C SER A 3 2.30 -0.33 -3.72
N ASN A 4 3.16 0.63 -4.07
CA ASN A 4 2.75 1.95 -4.59
C ASN A 4 2.48 1.95 -6.11
N THR A 5 2.28 0.78 -6.73
CA THR A 5 2.18 0.64 -8.20
C THR A 5 0.97 -0.16 -8.67
N LEU A 6 -0.07 -0.29 -7.84
CA LEU A 6 -1.26 -1.08 -8.15
C LEU A 6 -1.95 -0.67 -9.45
N GLY A 7 -1.95 0.62 -9.78
CA GLY A 7 -2.53 1.16 -11.02
C GLY A 7 -1.56 1.26 -12.20
N TYR A 8 -0.29 0.86 -12.04
CA TYR A 8 0.73 1.05 -13.07
C TYR A 8 0.53 0.09 -14.25
N THR A 9 0.40 0.66 -15.44
CA THR A 9 0.47 -0.10 -16.69
C THR A 9 1.93 -0.36 -17.10
N VAL A 10 2.13 -1.13 -18.17
CA VAL A 10 3.47 -1.29 -18.76
C VAL A 10 4.06 0.05 -19.18
N ASP A 11 3.26 0.98 -19.73
CA ASP A 11 3.75 2.28 -20.19
C ASP A 11 4.17 3.18 -19.01
N ASP A 12 3.45 3.12 -17.89
CA ASP A 12 3.83 3.85 -16.67
C ASP A 12 5.17 3.34 -16.13
N TRP A 13 5.33 2.02 -16.02
CA TRP A 13 6.60 1.40 -15.65
C TRP A 13 7.73 1.77 -16.63
N GLN A 14 7.46 1.82 -17.94
CA GLN A 14 8.45 2.26 -18.92
C GLN A 14 8.89 3.70 -18.69
N ASN A 15 7.96 4.60 -18.39
CA ASN A 15 8.27 6.00 -18.10
C ASN A 15 9.19 6.12 -16.88
N GLU A 16 8.89 5.42 -15.79
CA GLU A 16 9.77 5.38 -14.61
C GLU A 16 11.17 4.86 -14.93
N MET A 17 11.26 3.76 -15.68
CA MET A 17 12.53 3.14 -16.04
C MET A 17 13.35 4.03 -17.00
N LEU A 18 12.70 4.77 -17.89
CA LEU A 18 13.38 5.75 -18.74
C LEU A 18 13.93 6.92 -17.91
N LEU A 19 13.19 7.42 -16.93
CA LEU A 19 13.69 8.43 -16.00
C LEU A 19 14.88 7.91 -15.16
N ALA A 20 14.83 6.64 -14.75
CA ALA A 20 15.93 6.00 -14.02
C ALA A 20 17.17 5.80 -14.91
N LEU A 21 16.99 5.40 -16.17
CA LEU A 21 18.07 5.33 -17.16
C LEU A 21 18.69 6.71 -17.42
N ASP A 22 17.87 7.76 -17.54
CA ASP A 22 18.34 9.13 -17.71
C ASP A 22 19.13 9.64 -16.50
N ALA A 23 18.88 9.06 -15.31
CA ALA A 23 19.63 9.30 -14.08
C ALA A 23 20.85 8.35 -13.89
N ASN A 24 21.15 7.50 -14.87
CA ASN A 24 22.19 6.46 -14.84
C ASN A 24 22.05 5.41 -13.70
N ILE A 25 20.82 5.13 -13.29
CA ILE A 25 20.50 4.03 -12.37
C ILE A 25 20.54 2.72 -13.14
N ASP A 26 21.16 1.69 -12.57
CA ASP A 26 21.41 0.42 -13.27
C ASP A 26 20.26 -0.58 -13.16
N ALA A 27 19.55 -0.58 -12.02
CA ALA A 27 18.43 -1.48 -11.75
C ALA A 27 17.50 -0.93 -10.66
N PHE A 28 16.27 -1.45 -10.60
CA PHE A 28 15.40 -1.27 -9.42
C PHE A 28 15.45 -2.50 -8.50
N ALA A 29 15.60 -2.21 -7.20
CA ALA A 29 15.30 -3.14 -6.12
C ALA A 29 13.78 -3.20 -5.91
N MET A 30 13.17 -4.30 -6.33
CA MET A 30 11.73 -4.50 -6.26
C MET A 30 11.36 -4.96 -4.85
N ASN A 31 11.11 -4.01 -3.95
CA ASN A 31 10.59 -4.29 -2.61
C ASN A 31 9.15 -4.84 -2.69
N ILE A 32 8.97 -6.06 -2.20
CA ILE A 32 7.71 -6.83 -2.24
C ILE A 32 7.39 -7.47 -0.89
N ALA A 33 6.19 -7.22 -0.38
CA ALA A 33 5.69 -7.85 0.85
C ALA A 33 4.89 -9.12 0.52
N VAL A 34 4.93 -10.12 1.41
CA VAL A 34 4.20 -11.37 1.22
C VAL A 34 2.69 -11.12 1.16
N GLY A 35 1.99 -11.81 0.25
CA GLY A 35 0.53 -11.73 0.13
C GLY A 35 -0.02 -10.38 -0.39
N ASP A 36 0.83 -9.41 -0.73
CA ASP A 36 0.36 -8.14 -1.30
C ASP A 36 -0.25 -8.37 -2.69
N ALA A 37 -1.53 -8.01 -2.85
CA ALA A 37 -2.28 -8.18 -4.09
C ALA A 37 -1.65 -7.44 -5.29
N THR A 38 -0.85 -6.40 -5.02
CA THR A 38 -0.15 -5.61 -6.04
C THR A 38 0.95 -6.42 -6.74
N ASN A 39 1.53 -7.41 -6.06
CA ASN A 39 2.69 -8.15 -6.56
C ASN A 39 2.42 -8.81 -7.92
N THR A 40 1.30 -9.51 -8.08
CA THR A 40 1.05 -10.33 -9.28
C THR A 40 1.05 -9.50 -10.55
N GLN A 41 0.11 -8.55 -10.66
CA GLN A 41 -0.05 -7.76 -11.89
C GLN A 41 1.10 -6.77 -12.10
N SER A 42 1.58 -6.13 -11.04
CA SER A 42 2.60 -5.09 -11.17
C SER A 42 3.96 -5.68 -11.54
N LEU A 43 4.35 -6.84 -11.00
CA LEU A 43 5.61 -7.48 -11.39
C LEU A 43 5.59 -7.93 -12.86
N GLU A 44 4.48 -8.50 -13.34
CA GLU A 44 4.34 -8.85 -14.77
C GLU A 44 4.50 -7.62 -15.67
N ASN A 45 3.86 -6.50 -15.30
CA ASN A 45 3.96 -5.23 -16.02
C ASN A 45 5.39 -4.67 -15.98
N ALA A 46 6.03 -4.67 -14.80
CA ALA A 46 7.38 -4.17 -14.60
C ALA A 46 8.41 -4.96 -15.41
N PHE A 47 8.38 -6.30 -15.37
CA PHE A 47 9.32 -7.12 -16.15
C PHE A 47 9.10 -6.96 -17.66
N SER A 48 7.86 -6.78 -18.10
CA SER A 48 7.54 -6.48 -19.51
C SER A 48 8.10 -5.10 -19.93
N ALA A 49 7.92 -4.09 -19.09
CA ALA A 49 8.47 -2.74 -19.30
C ALA A 49 10.00 -2.77 -19.34
N ALA A 50 10.64 -3.48 -18.42
CA ALA A 50 12.10 -3.59 -18.32
C ALA A 50 12.72 -4.25 -19.55
N VAL A 51 12.06 -5.28 -20.11
CA VAL A 51 12.48 -5.88 -21.39
C VAL A 51 12.41 -4.86 -22.54
N ASN A 52 11.39 -4.01 -22.55
CA ASN A 52 11.16 -3.02 -23.60
C ASN A 52 12.15 -1.85 -23.53
N THR A 53 12.52 -1.39 -22.33
CA THR A 53 13.46 -0.28 -22.11
C THR A 53 14.92 -0.74 -22.05
N GLY A 54 15.16 -2.04 -21.79
CA GLY A 54 16.49 -2.57 -21.52
C GLY A 54 16.97 -2.31 -20.09
N PHE A 55 16.07 -1.90 -19.19
CA PHE A 55 16.35 -1.70 -17.78
C PHE A 55 16.43 -3.04 -17.02
N SER A 56 17.05 -3.05 -15.85
CA SER A 56 17.19 -4.26 -15.03
C SER A 56 16.38 -4.18 -13.74
N LEU A 57 15.87 -5.33 -13.27
CA LEU A 57 15.13 -5.46 -12.02
C LEU A 57 15.70 -6.61 -11.18
N PHE A 58 15.68 -6.50 -9.86
CA PHE A 58 15.94 -7.63 -8.96
C PHE A 58 15.01 -7.59 -7.76
N PHE A 59 14.83 -8.71 -7.07
CA PHE A 59 13.93 -8.76 -5.91
C PHE A 59 14.62 -8.29 -4.62
N SER A 60 13.86 -7.51 -3.86
CA SER A 60 14.06 -7.24 -2.44
C SER A 60 12.85 -7.78 -1.70
N PHE A 61 12.96 -8.97 -1.09
CA PHE A 61 11.85 -9.55 -0.34
C PHE A 61 11.72 -8.82 1.00
N ASP A 62 10.55 -8.24 1.25
CA ASP A 62 10.25 -7.54 2.48
C ASP A 62 9.72 -8.52 3.52
N TYR A 63 10.55 -8.86 4.51
CA TYR A 63 10.19 -9.76 5.60
C TYR A 63 9.51 -9.04 6.77
N ALA A 64 9.42 -7.71 6.74
CA ALA A 64 8.84 -6.90 7.80
C ALA A 64 7.46 -6.31 7.42
N GLY A 65 7.17 -6.16 6.12
CA GLY A 65 5.98 -5.45 5.63
C GLY A 65 4.65 -6.15 5.94
N ASN A 66 4.52 -7.44 5.62
CA ASN A 66 3.33 -8.26 5.90
C ASN A 66 3.67 -9.55 6.67
N GLY A 67 4.77 -9.50 7.43
CA GLY A 67 5.37 -10.66 8.08
C GLY A 67 6.38 -11.41 7.20
N ALA A 68 6.98 -12.43 7.79
CA ALA A 68 8.07 -13.18 7.16
C ALA A 68 7.59 -14.01 5.97
N TRP A 69 8.40 -14.04 4.90
CA TRP A 69 8.14 -14.91 3.76
C TRP A 69 8.39 -16.38 4.11
N ALA A 70 7.50 -17.26 3.64
CA ALA A 70 7.78 -18.69 3.65
C ALA A 70 8.82 -19.01 2.57
N LYS A 71 9.77 -19.90 2.89
CA LYS A 71 10.84 -20.31 1.98
C LYS A 71 10.34 -20.79 0.61
N ASP A 72 9.26 -21.58 0.60
CA ASP A 72 8.72 -22.15 -0.64
C ASP A 72 8.11 -21.05 -1.54
N ASP A 73 7.46 -20.04 -0.97
CA ASP A 73 6.94 -18.89 -1.73
C ASP A 73 8.08 -18.07 -2.37
N VAL A 74 9.19 -17.88 -1.64
CA VAL A 74 10.40 -17.24 -2.19
C VAL A 74 10.94 -18.04 -3.37
N LEU A 75 11.02 -19.37 -3.25
CA LEU A 75 11.49 -20.24 -4.33
C LEU A 75 10.58 -20.17 -5.57
N ASP A 76 9.26 -20.17 -5.40
CA ASP A 76 8.29 -20.10 -6.49
C ASP A 76 8.40 -18.77 -7.27
N MET A 77 8.55 -17.65 -6.55
CA MET A 77 8.78 -16.35 -7.17
C MET A 77 10.11 -16.33 -7.94
N LEU A 78 11.17 -16.89 -7.36
CA LEU A 78 12.47 -16.93 -8.01
C LEU A 78 12.46 -17.83 -9.25
N GLU A 79 11.83 -19.01 -9.20
CA GLU A 79 11.69 -19.89 -10.36
C GLU A 79 11.03 -19.18 -11.55
N THR A 80 10.03 -18.34 -11.26
CA THR A 80 9.30 -17.57 -12.28
C THR A 80 10.19 -16.50 -12.94
N TYR A 81 10.91 -15.71 -12.16
CA TYR A 81 11.50 -14.45 -12.67
C TYR A 81 13.01 -14.46 -12.88
N ILE A 82 13.81 -15.29 -12.18
CA ILE A 82 15.29 -15.20 -12.28
C ILE A 82 15.82 -15.50 -13.69
N SER A 83 15.04 -16.23 -14.49
CA SER A 83 15.38 -16.56 -15.89
C SER A 83 15.05 -15.44 -16.88
N ALA A 84 14.30 -14.41 -16.45
CA ALA A 84 13.93 -13.28 -17.28
C ALA A 84 15.17 -12.50 -17.75
N LYS A 85 15.12 -12.02 -19.01
CA LYS A 85 16.23 -11.26 -19.60
C LYS A 85 16.53 -9.96 -18.85
N ALA A 86 15.50 -9.33 -18.28
CA ALA A 86 15.62 -8.11 -17.51
C ALA A 86 16.00 -8.35 -16.03
N TYR A 87 16.15 -9.60 -15.59
CA TYR A 87 16.58 -9.86 -14.21
C TYR A 87 18.06 -9.51 -14.03
N TRP A 88 18.36 -8.65 -13.08
CA TRP A 88 19.71 -8.15 -12.86
C TRP A 88 20.64 -9.26 -12.35
N ARG A 89 21.88 -9.26 -12.83
CA ARG A 89 22.86 -10.31 -12.54
C ARG A 89 24.21 -9.71 -12.18
N TYR A 90 24.73 -10.14 -11.02
CA TYR A 90 26.09 -9.83 -10.61
C TYR A 90 27.00 -11.04 -10.84
N ASN A 91 28.09 -10.86 -11.59
CA ASN A 91 29.00 -11.95 -11.96
C ASN A 91 28.27 -13.20 -12.54
N SER A 92 27.30 -12.96 -13.42
CA SER A 92 26.40 -13.97 -14.03
C SER A 92 25.39 -14.65 -13.10
N LYS A 93 25.39 -14.36 -11.80
CA LYS A 93 24.42 -14.90 -10.84
C LYS A 93 23.21 -13.98 -10.69
N PRO A 94 21.97 -14.49 -10.58
CA PRO A 94 20.82 -13.68 -10.20
C PRO A 94 21.10 -12.98 -8.89
N PHE A 95 20.94 -11.65 -8.85
CA PHE A 95 21.12 -10.90 -7.61
C PHE A 95 19.81 -10.83 -6.84
N ILE A 96 19.86 -11.06 -5.52
CA ILE A 96 18.68 -11.03 -4.65
C ILE A 96 19.04 -10.33 -3.35
N SER A 97 18.11 -9.54 -2.83
CA SER A 97 18.20 -8.86 -1.54
C SER A 97 16.94 -9.10 -0.70
N THR A 98 16.96 -8.61 0.53
CA THR A 98 15.79 -8.54 1.42
C THR A 98 15.77 -7.19 2.12
N PHE A 99 14.60 -6.80 2.60
CA PHE A 99 14.46 -5.86 3.71
C PHE A 99 14.16 -6.68 4.96
N GLU A 100 15.08 -6.65 5.92
CA GLU A 100 15.08 -7.48 7.13
C GLU A 100 14.95 -9.00 6.84
N GLY A 101 14.49 -9.76 7.84
CA GLY A 101 14.41 -11.23 7.84
C GLY A 101 15.61 -12.00 8.44
N PRO A 102 16.33 -11.48 9.46
CA PRO A 102 17.47 -12.21 10.05
C PRO A 102 17.07 -13.56 10.67
N ASP A 103 15.86 -13.66 11.21
CA ASP A 103 15.33 -14.92 11.78
C ASP A 103 15.10 -16.02 10.73
N ASN A 104 15.01 -15.63 9.45
CA ASN A 104 14.85 -16.53 8.31
C ASN A 104 16.19 -16.81 7.58
N ALA A 105 17.33 -16.38 8.12
CA ALA A 105 18.62 -16.54 7.46
C ALA A 105 18.98 -18.00 7.12
N ASP A 106 18.53 -18.97 7.92
CA ASP A 106 18.79 -20.40 7.67
C ASP A 106 18.07 -20.92 6.40
N ASP A 107 16.91 -20.35 6.04
CA ASP A 107 16.18 -20.72 4.82
C ASP A 107 17.00 -20.42 3.55
N TRP A 108 17.78 -19.33 3.60
CA TRP A 108 18.59 -18.87 2.48
C TRP A 108 19.73 -19.83 2.13
N VAL A 109 20.11 -20.76 3.01
CA VAL A 109 21.08 -21.81 2.69
C VAL A 109 20.53 -22.71 1.56
N ASP A 110 19.27 -23.16 1.69
CA ASP A 110 18.59 -23.99 0.70
C ASP A 110 18.17 -23.17 -0.53
N ILE A 111 17.64 -21.95 -0.35
CA ILE A 111 17.26 -21.07 -1.47
C ILE A 111 18.48 -20.81 -2.37
N LYS A 112 19.61 -20.47 -1.78
CA LYS A 112 20.84 -20.17 -2.53
C LYS A 112 21.43 -21.41 -3.18
N GLU A 113 21.36 -22.59 -2.54
CA GLU A 113 21.76 -23.86 -3.17
C GLU A 113 20.94 -24.17 -4.42
N LYS A 114 19.61 -23.98 -4.38
CA LYS A 114 18.69 -24.25 -5.50
C LYS A 114 18.80 -23.25 -6.63
N THR A 115 18.97 -21.98 -6.32
CA THR A 115 18.92 -20.88 -7.31
C THR A 115 20.29 -20.48 -7.84
N GLY A 116 21.36 -20.74 -7.07
CA GLY A 116 22.71 -20.27 -7.37
C GLY A 116 22.85 -18.75 -7.35
N CYS A 117 21.97 -18.05 -6.63
CA CYS A 117 21.94 -16.59 -6.55
C CYS A 117 23.18 -15.99 -5.89
N PHE A 118 23.37 -14.70 -6.12
CA PHE A 118 24.20 -13.83 -5.29
C PHE A 118 23.27 -13.14 -4.29
N PHE A 119 23.46 -13.41 -3.00
CA PHE A 119 22.54 -12.99 -1.95
C PHE A 119 23.15 -11.89 -1.08
N LEU A 120 22.54 -10.72 -1.08
CA LEU A 120 22.98 -9.54 -0.33
C LEU A 120 21.78 -8.94 0.43
N PRO A 121 21.44 -9.46 1.62
CA PRO A 121 20.31 -8.98 2.41
C PRO A 121 20.63 -7.69 3.17
N ASP A 122 19.59 -6.94 3.50
CA ASP A 122 19.60 -6.03 4.65
C ASP A 122 19.13 -6.77 5.91
N TRP A 123 20.00 -6.84 6.91
CA TRP A 123 19.72 -7.35 8.26
C TRP A 123 20.18 -6.33 9.31
N SER A 124 19.87 -5.05 9.07
CA SER A 124 20.36 -3.94 9.89
C SER A 124 19.86 -4.01 11.34
N SER A 125 18.69 -4.61 11.60
CA SER A 125 18.14 -4.79 12.95
C SER A 125 19.06 -5.52 13.94
N VAL A 126 19.93 -6.41 13.47
CA VAL A 126 20.88 -7.15 14.33
C VAL A 126 22.31 -6.60 14.28
N GLY A 127 22.57 -5.63 13.40
CA GLY A 127 23.89 -5.05 13.15
C GLY A 127 24.86 -5.98 12.41
N ALA A 128 25.91 -5.38 11.82
CA ALA A 128 26.81 -6.06 10.89
C ALA A 128 27.53 -7.29 11.47
N ASP A 129 28.02 -7.23 12.71
CA ASP A 129 28.78 -8.33 13.34
C ASP A 129 27.95 -9.62 13.47
N VAL A 130 26.70 -9.48 13.92
CA VAL A 130 25.78 -10.62 14.01
C VAL A 130 25.36 -11.05 12.61
N ALA A 131 24.94 -10.10 11.76
CA ALA A 131 24.41 -10.36 10.42
C ALA A 131 25.37 -11.19 9.54
N VAL A 132 26.69 -10.93 9.57
CA VAL A 132 27.65 -11.68 8.74
C VAL A 132 27.75 -13.17 9.08
N SER A 133 27.30 -13.57 10.28
CA SER A 133 27.38 -14.95 10.78
C SER A 133 26.10 -15.76 10.61
N LEU A 134 24.96 -15.10 10.38
CA LEU A 134 23.64 -15.74 10.25
C LEU A 134 23.59 -16.70 9.04
N GLY A 135 22.77 -17.75 9.16
CA GLY A 135 22.69 -18.81 8.14
C GLY A 135 24.01 -19.56 7.93
N GLY A 136 24.92 -19.54 8.92
CA GLY A 136 26.29 -20.04 8.75
C GLY A 136 27.15 -19.19 7.80
N GLY A 137 26.86 -17.89 7.71
CA GLY A 137 27.53 -16.95 6.82
C GLY A 137 27.06 -17.02 5.36
N VAL A 138 25.78 -17.34 5.16
CA VAL A 138 25.15 -17.57 3.85
C VAL A 138 25.20 -16.35 2.93
N ALA A 139 25.13 -15.15 3.49
CA ALA A 139 25.16 -13.89 2.75
C ALA A 139 26.50 -13.70 2.00
N ASP A 140 26.43 -13.34 0.72
CA ASP A 140 27.61 -13.01 -0.09
C ASP A 140 28.12 -11.59 0.17
N GLY A 141 27.27 -10.73 0.70
CA GLY A 141 27.54 -9.36 1.15
C GLY A 141 26.41 -8.89 2.06
N LEU A 142 26.45 -7.65 2.53
CA LEU A 142 25.35 -7.05 3.29
C LEU A 142 25.01 -5.66 2.79
N PHE A 143 23.72 -5.33 2.85
CA PHE A 143 23.17 -3.99 2.70
C PHE A 143 22.92 -3.43 4.10
N SER A 144 23.09 -2.11 4.25
CA SER A 144 22.71 -1.38 5.45
C SER A 144 21.54 -0.46 5.16
N TRP A 145 20.56 -0.40 6.06
CA TRP A 145 19.46 0.57 6.02
C TRP A 145 19.78 1.90 6.72
N ALA A 146 21.00 2.04 7.27
CA ALA A 146 21.42 3.22 8.03
C ALA A 146 21.78 4.40 7.10
N ALA A 147 20.79 4.96 6.41
CA ALA A 147 20.96 6.05 5.46
C ALA A 147 20.98 7.44 6.11
N TRP A 148 20.43 7.59 7.32
CA TRP A 148 20.15 8.88 7.96
C TRP A 148 20.90 9.08 9.29
N PRO A 149 21.21 10.34 9.66
CA PRO A 149 21.93 10.63 10.89
C PRO A 149 21.06 10.49 12.14
N TYR A 150 21.74 10.29 13.26
CA TYR A 150 21.11 10.26 14.57
C TYR A 150 20.92 11.67 15.15
N GLY A 151 19.69 12.04 15.46
CA GLY A 151 19.35 13.31 16.09
C GLY A 151 19.78 14.52 15.23
N PRO A 152 20.17 15.65 15.86
CA PRO A 152 20.53 16.86 15.11
C PRO A 152 21.94 16.80 14.48
N SER A 153 22.61 15.65 14.49
CA SER A 153 23.97 15.50 13.98
C SER A 153 24.02 15.46 12.45
N ASN A 154 25.17 15.78 11.86
CA ASN A 154 25.41 15.49 10.44
C ASN A 154 25.63 13.98 10.23
N MET A 155 25.42 13.53 8.99
CA MET A 155 25.64 12.15 8.61
C MET A 155 27.13 11.75 8.72
N ASN A 156 27.39 10.54 9.19
CA ASN A 156 28.74 9.99 9.34
C ASN A 156 28.84 8.59 8.72
N THR A 157 30.04 8.02 8.72
CA THR A 157 30.36 6.74 8.09
C THR A 157 30.71 5.62 9.06
N TYR A 158 30.39 5.77 10.35
CA TYR A 158 30.82 4.79 11.36
C TYR A 158 30.08 3.47 11.23
N VAL A 159 28.79 3.52 10.87
CA VAL A 159 28.02 2.30 10.55
C VAL A 159 28.59 1.67 9.29
N ASP A 160 28.80 2.43 8.21
CA ASP A 160 29.40 1.90 6.97
C ASP A 160 30.77 1.24 7.21
N ALA A 161 31.63 1.87 8.02
CA ALA A 161 32.92 1.34 8.38
C ALA A 161 32.81 0.01 9.15
N SER A 162 31.78 -0.16 9.99
CA SER A 162 31.54 -1.42 10.69
C SER A 162 31.21 -2.55 9.70
N TYR A 163 30.35 -2.30 8.71
CA TYR A 163 30.02 -3.27 7.66
C TYR A 163 31.27 -3.66 6.88
N ILE A 164 32.06 -2.68 6.41
CA ILE A 164 33.30 -2.94 5.66
C ILE A 164 34.28 -3.81 6.46
N VAL A 165 34.40 -3.58 7.77
CA VAL A 165 35.29 -4.36 8.65
C VAL A 165 34.78 -5.78 8.86
N PHE A 166 33.51 -5.96 9.24
CA PHE A 166 32.96 -7.28 9.57
C PHE A 166 32.76 -8.17 8.34
N LEU A 167 32.53 -7.57 7.17
CA LEU A 167 32.44 -8.30 5.90
C LEU A 167 33.77 -8.91 5.45
N ASP A 168 34.91 -8.45 5.99
CA ASP A 168 36.27 -8.97 5.73
C ASP A 168 36.55 -9.20 4.22
N GLY A 169 36.18 -8.20 3.40
CA GLY A 169 36.36 -8.22 1.95
C GLY A 169 35.18 -8.78 1.14
N LYS A 170 34.08 -9.21 1.77
CA LYS A 170 32.80 -9.41 1.08
C LYS A 170 32.19 -8.06 0.63
N PRO A 171 31.42 -8.02 -0.47
CA PRO A 171 30.73 -6.82 -0.94
C PRO A 171 29.84 -6.15 0.12
N TYR A 172 29.96 -4.84 0.22
CA TYR A 172 29.08 -3.95 0.97
C TYR A 172 28.20 -3.17 -0.02
N MET A 173 26.91 -3.05 0.28
CA MET A 173 26.00 -2.13 -0.40
C MET A 173 25.69 -0.98 0.54
N MET A 174 26.10 0.23 0.15
CA MET A 174 25.94 1.44 0.95
C MET A 174 24.62 2.14 0.65
N PRO A 175 23.85 2.55 1.67
CA PRO A 175 22.62 3.30 1.46
C PRO A 175 22.91 4.77 1.16
N VAL A 176 22.21 5.35 0.19
CA VAL A 176 22.20 6.79 -0.09
C VAL A 176 20.75 7.27 -0.16
N SER A 177 20.38 8.25 0.67
CA SER A 177 19.02 8.78 0.72
C SER A 177 19.03 10.28 0.94
N PRO A 178 18.10 11.05 0.34
CA PRO A 178 18.10 12.51 0.43
C PRO A 178 17.37 13.09 1.65
N TRP A 179 16.33 12.43 2.16
CA TRP A 179 15.44 12.98 3.19
C TRP A 179 14.75 11.84 3.95
N PHE A 180 14.10 12.10 5.08
CA PHE A 180 13.19 11.14 5.72
C PHE A 180 12.18 11.87 6.61
N PHE A 181 10.89 11.62 6.37
CA PHE A 181 9.81 12.04 7.25
C PHE A 181 8.60 11.14 7.02
N THR A 182 8.01 10.66 8.12
CA THR A 182 6.78 9.88 8.09
C THR A 182 5.83 10.29 9.20
N ASN A 183 4.53 10.29 8.91
CA ASN A 183 3.45 10.38 9.89
C ASN A 183 2.32 9.45 9.41
N MET A 184 2.51 8.16 9.65
CA MET A 184 1.61 7.05 9.32
C MET A 184 1.31 6.21 10.57
N PRO A 185 0.43 6.68 11.48
CA PRO A 185 0.07 5.97 12.71
C PRO A 185 -0.46 4.54 12.50
N GLY A 186 -1.13 4.27 11.37
CA GLY A 186 -1.59 2.92 11.01
C GLY A 186 -0.46 1.89 10.85
N TYR A 187 0.78 2.36 10.64
CA TYR A 187 1.99 1.53 10.63
C TYR A 187 2.85 1.70 11.88
N ASN A 188 2.35 2.38 12.92
CA ASN A 188 3.12 2.80 14.10
C ASN A 188 4.34 3.66 13.74
N LYS A 189 4.22 4.50 12.71
CA LYS A 189 5.30 5.38 12.24
C LYS A 189 4.95 6.86 12.38
N ASN A 190 5.77 7.62 13.10
CA ASN A 190 5.64 9.08 13.18
C ASN A 190 6.94 9.74 13.65
N TRP A 191 7.94 9.84 12.76
CA TRP A 191 9.22 10.47 13.09
C TRP A 191 9.89 11.06 11.86
N LEU A 192 10.96 11.82 12.11
CA LEU A 192 11.87 12.30 11.07
C LEU A 192 13.34 12.11 11.47
N TRP A 193 14.20 11.96 10.47
CA TRP A 193 15.64 12.09 10.62
C TRP A 193 16.13 13.33 9.88
N ARG A 194 17.32 13.82 10.25
CA ARG A 194 17.83 15.06 9.66
C ARG A 194 18.20 14.88 8.19
N GLY A 195 17.44 15.50 7.30
CA GLY A 195 17.66 15.47 5.85
C GLY A 195 18.49 16.64 5.27
N ASP A 196 18.86 17.62 6.09
CA ASP A 196 19.58 18.86 5.74
C ASP A 196 20.65 18.72 4.62
N ASP A 197 21.90 18.40 4.96
CA ASP A 197 23.02 18.32 3.99
C ASP A 197 23.22 16.89 3.43
N ILE A 198 22.35 15.94 3.81
CA ILE A 198 22.63 14.51 3.71
C ILE A 198 22.82 14.00 2.27
N TRP A 199 22.07 14.55 1.32
CA TRP A 199 22.20 14.16 -0.08
C TRP A 199 23.62 14.45 -0.60
N TYR A 200 24.17 15.62 -0.27
CA TYR A 200 25.56 15.94 -0.62
C TYR A 200 26.55 15.07 0.17
N ASP A 201 26.37 14.98 1.49
CA ASP A 201 27.29 14.28 2.38
C ASP A 201 27.42 12.79 1.99
N ARG A 202 26.31 12.08 1.75
CA ARG A 202 26.33 10.65 1.39
C ARG A 202 27.03 10.39 0.05
N TRP A 203 26.89 11.27 -0.95
CA TRP A 203 27.61 11.10 -2.22
C TRP A 203 29.12 11.29 -2.07
N ILE A 204 29.57 12.27 -1.27
CA ILE A 204 31.01 12.42 -0.94
C ILE A 204 31.52 11.20 -0.17
N GLN A 205 30.74 10.71 0.79
CA GLN A 205 31.09 9.53 1.58
C GLN A 205 31.16 8.27 0.70
N ALA A 206 30.23 8.08 -0.25
CA ALA A 206 30.23 6.96 -1.18
C ALA A 206 31.47 6.99 -2.09
N MET A 207 31.84 8.17 -2.61
CA MET A 207 33.07 8.34 -3.41
C MET A 207 34.34 8.01 -2.62
N TYR A 208 34.36 8.33 -1.33
CA TYR A 208 35.51 8.07 -0.46
C TYR A 208 35.61 6.61 -0.01
N LEU A 209 34.49 6.01 0.40
CA LEU A 209 34.44 4.62 0.87
C LEU A 209 34.55 3.62 -0.29
N ALA A 210 34.04 4.00 -1.47
CA ALA A 210 34.00 3.19 -2.69
C ALA A 210 33.51 1.74 -2.44
N PRO A 211 32.29 1.55 -1.90
CA PRO A 211 31.70 0.21 -1.72
C PRO A 211 31.51 -0.53 -3.05
N GLU A 212 31.15 -1.81 -3.02
CA GLU A 212 30.87 -2.54 -4.27
C GLU A 212 29.57 -2.02 -4.91
N PHE A 213 28.57 -1.70 -4.08
CA PHE A 213 27.27 -1.22 -4.52
C PHE A 213 26.81 0.02 -3.73
N VAL A 214 25.98 0.83 -4.37
CA VAL A 214 25.21 1.90 -3.74
C VAL A 214 23.74 1.65 -4.06
N GLU A 215 22.89 1.64 -3.05
CA GLU A 215 21.44 1.64 -3.23
C GLU A 215 20.87 3.00 -2.84
N ILE A 216 20.11 3.60 -3.76
CA ILE A 216 19.39 4.85 -3.49
C ILE A 216 18.04 4.50 -2.86
N ILE A 217 17.85 4.93 -1.61
CA ILE A 217 16.62 4.75 -0.84
C ILE A 217 15.86 6.07 -0.88
N SER A 218 14.81 6.23 -1.68
CA SER A 218 14.19 5.25 -2.58
C SER A 218 13.72 5.89 -3.88
N TRP A 219 13.22 5.09 -4.82
CA TRP A 219 12.57 5.63 -6.02
C TRP A 219 11.20 6.23 -5.70
N ASN A 220 10.30 5.51 -5.02
CA ASN A 220 8.88 5.89 -4.89
C ASN A 220 8.26 5.62 -3.51
N ASP A 221 9.05 5.69 -2.43
CA ASP A 221 8.47 5.60 -1.08
C ASP A 221 7.97 6.97 -0.59
N PHE A 222 6.74 7.29 -0.97
CA PHE A 222 6.10 8.57 -0.63
C PHE A 222 5.74 8.67 0.85
N GLY A 223 5.40 7.54 1.50
CA GLY A 223 5.03 7.50 2.91
C GLY A 223 6.19 7.82 3.86
N GLU A 224 7.43 7.65 3.42
CA GLU A 224 8.63 7.98 4.20
C GLU A 224 9.42 9.19 3.67
N SER A 225 8.85 9.90 2.67
CA SER A 225 9.36 11.16 2.13
C SER A 225 10.78 11.10 1.57
N HIS A 226 11.30 9.93 1.22
CA HIS A 226 12.67 9.76 0.74
C HIS A 226 12.77 9.33 -0.72
N TYR A 227 11.65 9.46 -1.46
CA TYR A 227 11.57 9.21 -2.88
C TYR A 227 12.41 10.22 -3.68
N ILE A 228 13.01 9.75 -4.78
CA ILE A 228 13.61 10.60 -5.83
C ILE A 228 12.87 10.47 -7.17
N GLY A 229 11.84 9.63 -7.24
CA GLY A 229 10.94 9.39 -8.37
C GLY A 229 9.98 10.56 -8.60
N PRO A 230 9.30 10.60 -9.77
CA PRO A 230 8.28 11.61 -10.02
C PRO A 230 7.07 11.41 -9.09
N THR A 231 6.48 12.50 -8.64
CA THR A 231 5.18 12.49 -7.97
C THR A 231 4.08 12.65 -9.02
N PRO A 232 3.09 11.75 -9.10
CA PRO A 232 1.94 11.97 -9.97
C PRO A 232 1.18 13.23 -9.55
N ASP A 233 0.68 13.98 -10.55
CA ASP A 233 -0.22 15.10 -10.31
C ASP A 233 -1.43 14.64 -9.49
N ALA A 234 -1.87 15.45 -8.53
CA ALA A 234 -2.95 15.10 -7.61
C ALA A 234 -4.26 14.73 -8.32
N ASP A 235 -4.51 15.32 -9.50
CA ASP A 235 -5.70 15.08 -10.31
C ASP A 235 -5.53 13.94 -11.33
N SER A 236 -4.37 13.28 -11.36
CA SER A 236 -4.13 12.15 -12.28
C SER A 236 -4.77 10.87 -11.76
N SER A 237 -5.24 10.03 -12.69
CA SER A 237 -5.81 8.71 -12.34
C SER A 237 -4.81 7.78 -11.66
N LEU A 238 -3.50 8.04 -11.78
CA LEU A 238 -2.47 7.27 -11.06
C LEU A 238 -2.36 7.70 -9.59
N ALA A 239 -2.71 8.93 -9.23
CA ALA A 239 -2.53 9.46 -7.87
C ALA A 239 -3.26 8.62 -6.82
N GLU A 240 -4.50 8.20 -7.10
CA GLU A 240 -5.29 7.34 -6.21
C GLU A 240 -4.58 6.02 -5.92
N SER A 241 -3.92 5.43 -6.94
CA SER A 241 -3.19 4.16 -6.80
C SER A 241 -1.77 4.30 -6.23
N THR A 242 -1.19 5.50 -6.31
CA THR A 242 0.21 5.75 -5.91
C THR A 242 0.32 6.19 -4.45
N TYR A 243 -0.70 6.86 -3.93
CA TYR A 243 -0.74 7.39 -2.56
C TYR A 243 -1.60 6.56 -1.61
N THR A 244 -1.95 5.32 -1.96
CA THR A 244 -2.77 4.41 -1.12
C THR A 244 -2.20 4.22 0.28
N ALA A 245 -0.87 4.18 0.42
CA ALA A 245 -0.17 4.02 1.69
C ALA A 245 -0.54 5.11 2.72
N PHE A 246 -0.91 6.32 2.29
CA PHE A 246 -1.38 7.37 3.21
C PHE A 246 -2.72 7.01 3.85
N GLY A 247 -3.63 6.36 3.11
CA GLY A 247 -4.91 5.86 3.63
C GLY A 247 -4.72 4.69 4.59
N THR A 248 -4.04 3.63 4.15
CA THR A 248 -3.76 2.45 4.98
C THR A 248 -2.91 2.80 6.21
N GLY A 249 -1.93 3.68 6.04
CA GLY A 249 -1.09 4.21 7.11
C GLY A 249 -1.80 5.22 8.02
N GLN A 250 -3.08 5.53 7.77
CA GLN A 250 -3.89 6.48 8.55
C GLN A 250 -3.20 7.85 8.72
N ALA A 251 -2.50 8.31 7.68
CA ALA A 251 -1.80 9.58 7.71
C ALA A 251 -2.82 10.72 7.90
N PRO A 252 -2.52 11.71 8.77
CA PRO A 252 -3.45 12.82 9.01
C PRO A 252 -3.66 13.70 7.77
N TYR A 253 -2.72 13.65 6.81
CA TYR A 253 -2.76 14.30 5.51
C TYR A 253 -1.67 13.71 4.60
N ASN A 254 -1.75 13.97 3.29
CA ASN A 254 -0.71 13.56 2.34
C ASN A 254 0.37 14.64 2.24
N TYR A 255 1.50 14.43 2.92
CA TYR A 255 2.66 15.32 2.95
C TYR A 255 3.58 15.23 1.71
N ALA A 256 3.30 14.33 0.75
CA ALA A 256 4.02 14.25 -0.53
C ALA A 256 3.36 15.10 -1.64
N LEU A 257 2.12 15.55 -1.45
CA LEU A 257 1.44 16.40 -2.45
C LEU A 257 2.18 17.72 -2.67
N ASN A 258 2.47 18.04 -3.93
CA ASN A 258 3.21 19.23 -4.35
C ASN A 258 4.63 19.33 -3.74
N MET A 259 5.22 18.19 -3.36
CA MET A 259 6.59 18.10 -2.86
C MET A 259 7.45 17.32 -3.86
N PRO A 260 7.80 17.90 -5.02
CA PRO A 260 8.63 17.22 -6.01
C PRO A 260 10.03 16.99 -5.46
N HIS A 261 10.57 15.80 -5.67
CA HIS A 261 11.92 15.38 -5.27
C HIS A 261 12.82 15.01 -6.45
N ASP A 262 12.30 15.06 -7.68
CA ASP A 262 13.01 14.72 -8.90
C ASP A 262 14.25 15.61 -9.15
N GLY A 263 14.28 16.82 -8.59
CA GLY A 263 15.45 17.69 -8.61
C GLY A 263 16.72 17.05 -8.04
N TRP A 264 16.62 16.09 -7.10
CA TRP A 264 17.79 15.35 -6.61
C TRP A 264 18.40 14.41 -7.65
N ARG A 265 17.65 14.05 -8.71
CA ARG A 265 18.18 13.23 -9.82
C ARG A 265 19.09 14.01 -10.76
N ALA A 266 19.02 15.34 -10.76
CA ALA A 266 19.66 16.18 -11.78
C ALA A 266 21.17 15.92 -11.95
N PHE A 267 21.87 15.61 -10.85
CA PHE A 267 23.33 15.35 -10.88
C PHE A 267 23.70 13.86 -10.82
N LEU A 268 22.73 12.96 -10.66
CA LEU A 268 22.98 11.52 -10.60
C LEU A 268 23.77 10.98 -11.81
N PRO A 269 23.55 11.42 -13.06
CA PRO A 269 24.33 10.94 -14.19
C PRO A 269 25.84 11.13 -13.99
N TRP A 270 26.26 12.32 -13.55
CA TRP A 270 27.68 12.60 -13.32
C TRP A 270 28.19 11.90 -12.05
N LEU A 271 27.40 11.85 -10.98
CA LEU A 271 27.78 11.20 -9.71
C LEU A 271 27.98 9.69 -9.90
N ALA A 272 26.99 9.01 -10.49
CA ALA A 272 27.02 7.58 -10.78
C ALA A 272 28.14 7.23 -11.76
N ASP A 273 28.35 8.02 -12.82
CA ASP A 273 29.44 7.77 -13.76
C ASP A 273 30.81 8.00 -13.14
N THR A 274 30.96 9.03 -12.30
CA THR A 274 32.23 9.29 -11.60
C THR A 274 32.55 8.16 -10.62
N TYR A 275 31.55 7.68 -9.90
CA TYR A 275 31.65 6.52 -9.03
C TYR A 275 32.09 5.25 -9.79
N LYS A 276 31.38 4.91 -10.88
CA LYS A 276 31.64 3.71 -11.68
C LYS A 276 32.97 3.77 -12.46
N ASN A 277 33.33 4.93 -12.99
CA ASN A 277 34.45 5.09 -13.91
C ASN A 277 35.66 5.80 -13.30
N ASN A 278 35.66 6.06 -12.00
CA ASN A 278 36.70 6.79 -11.26
C ASN A 278 36.83 8.29 -11.64
N ILE A 279 36.32 8.72 -12.80
CA ILE A 279 36.24 10.11 -13.26
C ILE A 279 35.20 10.24 -14.37
N SER A 280 34.41 11.32 -14.38
CA SER A 280 33.47 11.62 -15.47
C SER A 280 33.57 13.07 -15.94
N THR A 281 33.16 13.33 -17.18
CA THR A 281 33.14 14.67 -17.78
C THR A 281 31.80 15.34 -17.54
N ILE A 282 31.85 16.58 -17.06
CA ILE A 282 30.68 17.44 -16.93
C ILE A 282 30.28 17.91 -18.33
N THR A 283 29.08 17.51 -18.75
CA THR A 283 28.51 17.86 -20.06
C THR A 283 27.50 19.00 -19.98
N GLN A 284 26.95 19.26 -18.80
CA GLN A 284 26.05 20.37 -18.50
C GLN A 284 26.29 20.85 -17.07
N GLU A 285 26.19 22.16 -16.86
CA GLU A 285 26.21 22.77 -15.53
C GLU A 285 24.79 22.94 -15.00
N GLY A 286 24.60 22.94 -13.69
CA GLY A 286 23.27 23.13 -13.10
C GLY A 286 23.30 23.42 -11.61
N VAL A 287 22.12 23.70 -11.06
CA VAL A 287 21.89 23.94 -9.64
C VAL A 287 20.64 23.18 -9.18
N GLN A 288 20.67 22.62 -7.98
CA GLN A 288 19.52 22.06 -7.27
C GLN A 288 19.45 22.69 -5.88
N ALA A 289 18.24 22.85 -5.34
CA ALA A 289 18.03 23.30 -3.97
C ALA A 289 16.83 22.61 -3.33
N TRP A 290 16.87 22.47 -2.01
CA TRP A 290 15.79 21.88 -1.22
C TRP A 290 15.61 22.61 0.12
N TYR A 291 14.37 22.69 0.57
CA TYR A 291 13.97 23.41 1.79
C TYR A 291 12.55 23.03 2.23
N ARG A 292 12.22 23.32 3.50
CA ARG A 292 10.84 23.26 4.00
C ARG A 292 10.10 24.56 3.66
N LEU A 293 8.79 24.47 3.43
CA LEU A 293 7.96 25.61 2.99
C LEU A 293 7.59 26.59 4.11
N ASN A 294 7.92 26.27 5.36
CA ASN A 294 7.73 27.17 6.49
C ASN A 294 8.86 27.01 7.52
N VAL A 295 8.95 27.98 8.42
CA VAL A 295 9.86 27.93 9.58
C VAL A 295 9.39 26.82 10.53
N ARG A 296 10.31 26.03 11.08
CA ARG A 296 9.98 24.94 12.02
C ARG A 296 9.16 25.42 13.21
N GLY A 297 8.08 24.70 13.49
CA GLY A 297 7.20 24.97 14.63
C GLY A 297 6.33 26.22 14.43
N SER A 298 6.16 26.67 13.18
CA SER A 298 5.22 27.75 12.85
C SER A 298 3.77 27.26 12.75
N CYS A 299 3.55 25.96 12.54
CA CYS A 299 2.22 25.37 12.53
C CYS A 299 1.62 25.20 13.93
N THR A 300 0.30 25.00 14.00
CA THR A 300 -0.43 24.85 15.27
C THR A 300 -0.10 23.52 15.96
N SER A 301 0.25 22.50 15.17
CA SER A 301 0.61 21.16 15.63
C SER A 301 1.81 20.63 14.84
N ASP A 302 2.66 19.85 15.48
CA ASP A 302 3.71 19.06 14.81
C ASP A 302 3.21 17.67 14.37
N GLY A 303 1.93 17.36 14.61
CA GLY A 303 1.34 16.07 14.27
C GLY A 303 1.76 14.93 15.20
N GLY A 304 2.33 15.23 16.37
CA GLY A 304 2.89 14.25 17.29
C GLY A 304 4.25 13.68 16.83
N THR A 305 4.81 14.21 15.74
CA THR A 305 6.07 13.74 15.16
C THR A 305 7.23 13.93 16.13
N THR A 306 8.12 12.94 16.20
CA THR A 306 9.38 13.03 16.96
C THR A 306 10.58 13.12 16.01
N GLY A 307 11.67 13.69 16.51
CA GLY A 307 12.98 13.52 15.89
C GLY A 307 13.60 12.21 16.38
N ASN A 308 13.96 11.29 15.49
CA ASN A 308 14.22 9.87 15.82
C ASN A 308 13.00 9.16 16.43
N THR A 309 13.11 7.85 16.72
CA THR A 309 12.01 7.07 17.34
C THR A 309 12.47 6.14 18.47
N ALA A 310 11.74 6.15 19.58
CA ALA A 310 11.93 5.23 20.69
C ALA A 310 11.62 3.77 20.32
N SER A 311 10.79 3.52 19.30
CA SER A 311 10.50 2.16 18.81
C SER A 311 11.73 1.45 18.24
N GLN A 312 12.73 2.22 17.78
CA GLN A 312 14.04 1.73 17.37
C GLN A 312 15.11 1.91 18.47
N LEU A 313 14.68 2.10 19.72
CA LEU A 313 15.53 2.33 20.89
C LEU A 313 16.45 3.56 20.75
N GLN A 314 16.00 4.55 19.96
CA GLN A 314 16.71 5.81 19.78
C GLN A 314 16.24 6.84 20.82
N LEU A 315 17.13 7.73 21.24
CA LEU A 315 16.80 8.98 21.89
C LEU A 315 15.96 9.80 20.95
N GLU A 316 14.77 10.15 21.41
CA GLU A 316 13.89 11.08 20.73
C GLU A 316 14.23 12.53 21.06
N TYR A 317 13.95 13.40 20.10
CA TYR A 317 14.09 14.84 20.17
C TYR A 317 12.77 15.48 19.79
N TRP A 318 12.55 16.72 20.19
CA TRP A 318 11.45 17.46 19.60
C TRP A 318 11.74 17.68 18.11
N PRO A 319 10.74 17.56 17.23
CA PRO A 319 10.98 17.56 15.79
C PRO A 319 11.59 18.88 15.31
N TYR A 320 11.27 20.02 15.95
CA TYR A 320 11.87 21.33 15.63
C TYR A 320 13.36 21.45 15.99
N GLU A 321 13.95 20.51 16.72
CA GLU A 321 15.37 20.49 17.05
C GLU A 321 16.22 19.85 15.94
N ILE A 322 15.59 19.11 15.03
CA ILE A 322 16.27 18.26 14.04
C ILE A 322 16.59 18.99 12.73
N PRO A 323 15.60 19.44 11.92
CA PRO A 323 15.89 20.15 10.68
C PRO A 323 16.18 21.62 10.96
N GLN A 324 17.07 22.20 10.16
CA GLN A 324 17.38 23.62 10.23
C GLN A 324 16.42 24.44 9.34
N ASP A 325 16.26 25.73 9.65
CA ASP A 325 15.53 26.68 8.79
C ASP A 325 16.49 27.25 7.74
N ARG A 326 16.85 26.41 6.75
CA ARG A 326 17.82 26.75 5.70
C ARG A 326 17.34 26.29 4.33
N ILE A 327 17.81 27.01 3.31
CA ILE A 327 17.77 26.57 1.92
C ILE A 327 19.11 25.94 1.60
N PHE A 328 19.10 24.63 1.35
CA PHE A 328 20.27 23.84 0.99
C PHE A 328 20.39 23.78 -0.53
N PHE A 329 21.61 23.85 -1.06
CA PHE A 329 21.81 23.87 -2.51
C PHE A 329 23.13 23.21 -2.92
N SER A 330 23.10 22.58 -4.08
CA SER A 330 24.29 22.02 -4.73
C SER A 330 24.35 22.48 -6.19
N ALA A 331 25.55 22.66 -6.73
CA ALA A 331 25.74 22.99 -8.14
C ALA A 331 26.84 22.13 -8.77
N LEU A 332 26.55 21.53 -9.91
CA LEU A 332 27.55 20.85 -10.74
C LEU A 332 28.14 21.86 -11.73
N LEU A 333 29.43 22.16 -11.59
CA LEU A 333 30.07 23.26 -12.30
C LEU A 333 31.40 22.84 -12.96
N ALA A 334 31.68 23.39 -14.14
CA ALA A 334 32.95 23.26 -14.85
C ALA A 334 34.09 24.09 -14.25
N SER A 335 33.75 25.16 -13.54
CA SER A 335 34.66 26.06 -12.84
C SER A 335 33.86 26.88 -11.82
N SER A 336 34.55 27.60 -10.94
CA SER A 336 33.91 28.44 -9.93
C SER A 336 32.84 29.38 -10.54
N ALA A 337 31.72 29.50 -9.84
CA ALA A 337 30.61 30.40 -10.14
C ALA A 337 30.05 30.97 -8.82
N ASP A 338 29.36 32.09 -8.90
CA ASP A 338 28.69 32.70 -7.76
C ASP A 338 27.27 32.13 -7.61
N ILE A 339 26.82 31.96 -6.37
CA ILE A 339 25.45 31.54 -6.01
C ILE A 339 24.67 32.75 -5.48
N SER A 340 23.41 32.87 -5.90
CA SER A 340 22.43 33.81 -5.35
C SER A 340 21.20 33.04 -4.91
N VAL A 341 20.72 33.33 -3.71
CA VAL A 341 19.46 32.80 -3.18
C VAL A 341 18.66 33.96 -2.62
N THR A 342 17.46 34.18 -3.16
CA THR A 342 16.55 35.21 -2.66
C THR A 342 15.22 34.61 -2.20
N VAL A 343 14.61 35.21 -1.18
CA VAL A 343 13.27 34.86 -0.70
C VAL A 343 12.42 36.12 -0.71
N GLY A 344 11.33 36.11 -1.48
CA GLY A 344 10.49 37.30 -1.68
C GLY A 344 11.28 38.51 -2.21
N GLY A 345 12.31 38.26 -3.04
CA GLY A 345 13.22 39.27 -3.58
C GLY A 345 14.30 39.78 -2.62
N THR A 346 14.38 39.25 -1.39
CA THR A 346 15.46 39.56 -0.44
C THR A 346 16.61 38.59 -0.62
N ASP A 347 17.79 39.10 -1.02
CA ASP A 347 19.03 38.31 -1.07
C ASP A 347 19.47 37.91 0.35
N LEU A 348 19.66 36.60 0.56
CA LEU A 348 20.06 36.02 1.83
C LEU A 348 21.59 35.92 2.01
N GLY A 349 22.38 36.28 1.00
CA GLY A 349 23.85 36.24 1.07
C GLY A 349 24.41 34.81 1.01
N ALA A 350 23.87 33.98 0.13
CA ALA A 350 24.31 32.61 -0.08
C ALA A 350 25.81 32.53 -0.45
N SER A 351 26.48 31.47 0.00
CA SER A 351 27.89 31.19 -0.30
C SER A 351 28.17 29.69 -0.28
N TRP A 352 29.28 29.26 -0.89
CA TRP A 352 29.68 27.86 -0.89
C TRP A 352 30.31 27.46 0.46
N ASN A 353 29.79 26.41 1.08
CA ASN A 353 30.37 25.78 2.27
C ASN A 353 31.44 24.74 1.90
N SER A 354 31.28 24.09 0.75
CA SER A 354 32.19 23.08 0.20
C SER A 354 32.38 23.29 -1.30
N THR A 355 33.62 23.14 -1.78
CA THR A 355 33.99 23.30 -3.19
C THR A 355 34.91 22.17 -3.63
N PRO A 356 34.79 21.65 -4.87
CA PRO A 356 35.61 20.55 -5.34
C PRO A 356 37.06 20.97 -5.57
N SER A 357 38.00 20.06 -5.29
CA SER A 357 39.41 20.23 -5.60
C SER A 357 39.63 20.41 -7.11
N GLY A 358 40.39 21.44 -7.50
CA GLY A 358 40.61 21.76 -8.92
C GLY A 358 39.47 22.55 -9.59
N GLY A 359 38.39 22.84 -8.87
CA GLY A 359 37.36 23.81 -9.27
C GLY A 359 36.25 23.29 -10.19
N ALA A 360 36.36 22.08 -10.73
CA ALA A 360 35.29 21.43 -11.49
C ALA A 360 34.70 20.26 -10.68
N GLY A 361 33.38 20.18 -10.56
CA GLY A 361 32.68 19.17 -9.76
C GLY A 361 31.47 19.77 -9.03
N VAL A 362 31.08 19.11 -7.93
CA VAL A 362 29.91 19.50 -7.12
C VAL A 362 30.33 20.51 -6.05
N TYR A 363 29.72 21.68 -6.09
CA TYR A 363 29.75 22.70 -5.05
C TYR A 363 28.52 22.53 -4.16
N HIS A 364 28.63 22.85 -2.87
CA HIS A 364 27.53 22.73 -1.93
C HIS A 364 27.54 23.85 -0.90
N GLY A 365 26.35 24.28 -0.48
CA GLY A 365 26.19 25.23 0.60
C GLY A 365 24.73 25.35 1.05
N SER A 366 24.53 26.18 2.07
CA SER A 366 23.19 26.47 2.56
C SER A 366 23.11 27.86 3.16
N VAL A 367 21.92 28.46 3.15
CA VAL A 367 21.66 29.79 3.69
C VAL A 367 20.43 29.81 4.59
N GLU A 368 20.48 30.54 5.71
CA GLU A 368 19.39 30.59 6.69
C GLU A 368 18.24 31.47 6.20
N PHE A 369 17.02 31.03 6.51
CA PHE A 369 15.82 31.86 6.47
C PHE A 369 15.15 31.82 7.86
N SER A 370 14.47 32.89 8.24
CA SER A 370 13.77 32.92 9.55
C SER A 370 12.57 33.85 9.59
N VAL A 371 12.59 34.94 8.83
CA VAL A 371 11.50 35.94 8.80
C VAL A 371 11.05 36.28 7.38
N GLN A 372 11.76 35.79 6.38
CA GLN A 372 11.49 36.03 4.98
C GLN A 372 10.37 35.11 4.50
N ALA A 373 9.47 35.65 3.68
CA ALA A 373 8.42 34.90 3.01
C ALA A 373 8.31 35.33 1.55
N GLY A 374 7.79 34.42 0.73
CA GLY A 374 7.63 34.55 -0.72
C GLY A 374 8.45 33.54 -1.49
N SER A 375 8.39 33.62 -2.82
CA SER A 375 9.07 32.70 -3.73
C SER A 375 10.57 32.66 -3.49
N VAL A 376 11.14 31.47 -3.60
CA VAL A 376 12.59 31.24 -3.52
C VAL A 376 13.18 31.29 -4.93
N GLU A 377 14.14 32.17 -5.17
CA GLU A 377 14.89 32.21 -6.44
C GLU A 377 16.32 31.77 -6.19
N VAL A 378 16.77 30.74 -6.92
CA VAL A 378 18.14 30.21 -6.86
C VAL A 378 18.78 30.39 -8.22
N ALA A 379 19.96 31.02 -8.26
CA ALA A 379 20.68 31.27 -9.51
C ALA A 379 22.19 31.09 -9.34
N ILE A 380 22.81 30.42 -10.31
CA ILE A 380 24.26 30.38 -10.47
C ILE A 380 24.70 31.32 -11.60
N THR A 381 25.71 32.14 -11.35
CA THR A 381 26.21 33.12 -12.31
C THR A 381 27.73 33.08 -12.43
N ARG A 382 28.25 33.34 -13.64
CA ARG A 382 29.69 33.47 -13.89
C ARG A 382 29.93 34.64 -14.84
N ASP A 383 30.85 35.51 -14.47
CA ASP A 383 31.18 36.73 -15.23
C ASP A 383 29.95 37.61 -15.55
N GLY A 384 28.95 37.63 -14.65
CA GLY A 384 27.70 38.38 -14.80
C GLY A 384 26.64 37.73 -15.71
N ALA A 385 26.88 36.52 -16.23
CA ALA A 385 25.90 35.74 -16.98
C ALA A 385 25.30 34.61 -16.12
N THR A 386 23.99 34.42 -16.21
CA THR A 386 23.30 33.29 -15.57
C THR A 386 23.60 31.99 -16.30
N ILE A 387 24.06 30.98 -15.56
CA ILE A 387 24.31 29.62 -16.07
C ILE A 387 23.03 28.80 -15.98
N ALA A 388 22.41 28.78 -14.80
CA ALA A 388 21.15 28.12 -14.51
C ALA A 388 20.45 28.86 -13.36
N SER A 389 19.13 28.86 -13.39
CA SER A 389 18.30 29.44 -12.34
C SER A 389 16.90 28.84 -12.37
N PHE A 390 16.25 28.77 -11.22
CA PHE A 390 14.83 28.44 -11.12
C PHE A 390 14.17 29.25 -10.00
N THR A 391 12.84 29.31 -10.08
CA THR A 391 11.97 29.81 -9.01
C THR A 391 11.29 28.61 -8.38
N GLY A 392 11.49 28.43 -7.08
CA GLY A 392 10.82 27.39 -6.30
C GLY A 392 9.59 27.90 -5.57
N GLU A 393 8.96 26.97 -4.86
CA GLU A 393 7.75 27.22 -4.08
C GLU A 393 7.98 28.23 -2.95
N GLU A 394 6.93 28.95 -2.54
CA GLU A 394 7.07 30.02 -1.56
C GLU A 394 7.34 29.51 -0.14
N ILE A 395 8.22 30.23 0.57
CA ILE A 395 8.35 30.09 2.03
C ILE A 395 7.31 30.99 2.68
N VAL A 396 6.58 30.49 3.68
CA VAL A 396 5.63 31.27 4.47
C VAL A 396 6.11 31.45 5.91
N THR A 397 5.63 32.52 6.56
CA THR A 397 5.92 32.80 7.99
C THR A 397 4.95 32.10 8.95
N GLY A 398 3.90 31.45 8.42
CA GLY A 398 2.92 30.66 9.17
C GLY A 398 3.00 29.18 8.80
N CYS A 399 1.89 28.46 8.93
CA CYS A 399 1.82 27.08 8.44
C CYS A 399 1.59 27.05 6.93
N ALA A 400 2.44 26.35 6.18
CA ALA A 400 2.23 26.13 4.75
C ALA A 400 1.10 25.12 4.49
N ALA A 401 0.94 24.14 5.39
CA ALA A 401 -0.06 23.10 5.27
C ALA A 401 -1.46 23.62 5.62
N SER A 402 -2.44 23.33 4.77
CA SER A 402 -3.85 23.69 4.99
C SER A 402 -4.47 23.01 6.20
N THR A 403 -3.87 21.93 6.69
CA THR A 403 -4.30 21.18 7.88
C THR A 403 -3.84 21.82 9.19
N GLU A 404 -2.98 22.85 9.14
CA GLU A 404 -2.31 23.43 10.31
C GLU A 404 -1.41 22.45 11.08
N ILE A 405 -1.10 21.29 10.48
CA ILE A 405 -0.12 20.30 10.95
C ILE A 405 1.17 20.51 10.16
N GLU A 406 2.30 20.58 10.85
CA GLU A 406 3.60 20.80 10.24
C GLU A 406 3.97 19.69 9.25
N ASN A 407 4.27 20.07 8.01
CA ASN A 407 4.86 19.19 7.01
C ASN A 407 6.38 19.28 7.07
N TRP A 408 7.01 18.21 7.55
CA TRP A 408 8.46 18.12 7.65
C TRP A 408 9.14 17.59 6.38
N ASN A 409 8.38 17.33 5.31
CA ASN A 409 8.92 16.99 4.00
C ASN A 409 9.61 18.20 3.34
N ALA A 410 10.50 17.96 2.39
CA ALA A 410 11.22 19.00 1.66
C ALA A 410 10.61 19.25 0.27
N TRP A 411 10.61 20.50 -0.17
CA TRP A 411 10.37 20.83 -1.56
C TRP A 411 11.73 20.87 -2.28
N VAL A 412 11.83 20.28 -3.47
CA VAL A 412 13.09 20.22 -4.22
C VAL A 412 12.91 20.81 -5.61
N GLY A 413 13.83 21.71 -5.98
CA GLY A 413 13.89 22.30 -7.32
C GLY A 413 15.26 22.15 -7.93
N SER A 414 15.31 22.15 -9.27
CA SER A 414 16.57 22.14 -10.00
C SER A 414 16.47 22.87 -11.34
N ALA A 415 17.62 23.27 -11.87
CA ALA A 415 17.76 23.77 -13.24
C ALA A 415 19.11 23.34 -13.83
N MET A 416 19.08 22.85 -15.06
CA MET A 416 20.26 22.57 -15.87
C MET A 416 20.44 23.66 -16.92
N SER A 417 21.69 24.01 -17.22
CA SER A 417 22.03 24.94 -18.30
C SER A 417 21.63 24.35 -19.65
N ALA A 418 21.00 25.18 -20.50
CA ALA A 418 20.73 24.82 -21.88
C ALA A 418 22.02 24.68 -22.73
N THR A 419 23.16 25.16 -22.23
CA THR A 419 24.44 25.08 -22.91
C THR A 419 25.14 23.77 -22.58
N THR A 420 25.51 23.02 -23.60
CA THR A 420 26.40 21.87 -23.43
C THR A 420 27.85 22.31 -23.34
N ILE A 421 28.59 21.67 -22.46
CA ILE A 421 30.00 21.94 -22.17
C ILE A 421 30.80 20.64 -22.18
N SER A 422 32.11 20.76 -21.98
CA SER A 422 32.98 19.61 -21.75
C SER A 422 34.06 20.04 -20.77
N ALA A 423 33.88 19.65 -19.52
CA ALA A 423 34.84 19.93 -18.45
C ALA A 423 35.06 18.67 -17.62
N THR A 424 36.28 18.16 -17.62
CA THR A 424 36.67 17.00 -16.81
C THR A 424 37.35 17.51 -15.54
N PRO A 425 37.01 16.98 -14.34
CA PRO A 425 37.75 17.26 -13.12
C PRO A 425 39.26 17.06 -13.28
N THR A 426 40.04 17.83 -12.53
CA THR A 426 41.51 17.77 -12.62
C THR A 426 42.06 16.46 -12.06
N TYR A 427 41.42 15.92 -11.03
CA TYR A 427 41.83 14.71 -10.33
C TYR A 427 40.75 13.63 -10.52
N SER A 428 41.18 12.37 -10.64
CA SER A 428 40.28 11.23 -10.55
C SER A 428 40.11 10.80 -9.09
N LEU A 429 39.06 10.05 -8.74
CA LEU A 429 38.83 9.60 -7.36
C LEU A 429 40.05 8.84 -6.80
N ALA A 430 40.71 8.02 -7.63
CA ALA A 430 41.92 7.27 -7.27
C ALA A 430 43.17 8.15 -7.07
N ASP A 431 43.19 9.38 -7.59
CA ASP A 431 44.26 10.35 -7.37
C ASP A 431 44.00 11.25 -6.17
N GLU A 432 42.79 11.17 -5.61
CA GLU A 432 42.38 11.93 -4.45
C GLU A 432 42.51 11.11 -3.16
N VAL A 433 42.76 11.84 -2.08
CA VAL A 433 42.72 11.34 -0.70
C VAL A 433 41.79 12.24 0.09
N CYS A 434 41.39 11.79 1.28
CA CYS A 434 40.74 12.71 2.20
C CYS A 434 41.69 13.87 2.52
N ILE A 435 41.19 15.10 2.52
CA ILE A 435 41.94 16.32 2.87
C ILE A 435 41.28 17.14 3.99
N ARG A 436 40.05 16.79 4.37
CA ARG A 436 39.35 17.37 5.52
C ARG A 436 38.63 16.26 6.27
N GLY A 437 39.05 16.03 7.51
CA GLY A 437 38.51 14.95 8.34
C GLY A 437 37.95 15.44 9.66
N TRP A 438 36.99 14.67 10.15
CA TRP A 438 36.34 14.86 11.45
C TRP A 438 36.34 13.55 12.23
N GLY A 439 36.25 13.63 13.56
CA GLY A 439 36.07 12.46 14.42
C GLY A 439 35.38 12.82 15.72
N VAL A 440 34.73 11.84 16.36
CA VAL A 440 34.02 12.05 17.64
C VAL A 440 34.98 12.35 18.78
N GLY A 441 34.64 13.32 19.64
CA GLY A 441 35.37 13.59 20.89
C GLY A 441 36.88 13.81 20.70
N ASN A 442 37.70 13.00 21.38
CA ASN A 442 39.16 13.10 21.32
C ASN A 442 39.76 12.71 19.95
N PHE A 443 38.99 12.05 19.07
CA PHE A 443 39.43 11.79 17.70
C PHE A 443 39.44 13.06 16.83
N ASN A 444 38.61 14.06 17.13
CA ASN A 444 38.39 15.22 16.25
C ASN A 444 39.70 15.86 15.78
N GLY A 445 40.54 16.28 16.74
CA GLY A 445 41.81 16.92 16.42
C GLY A 445 42.79 15.99 15.68
N LEU A 446 42.79 14.69 15.99
CA LEU A 446 43.63 13.71 15.30
C LEU A 446 43.17 13.49 13.86
N CYS A 447 41.87 13.32 13.63
CA CYS A 447 41.27 13.15 12.32
C CYS A 447 41.46 14.41 11.46
N SER A 448 41.20 15.60 11.99
CA SER A 448 41.44 16.84 11.24
C SER A 448 42.90 16.99 10.82
N PHE A 449 43.86 16.66 11.70
CA PHE A 449 45.28 16.73 11.35
C PHE A 449 45.71 15.64 10.36
N ALA A 450 45.35 14.39 10.64
CA ALA A 450 45.81 13.24 9.88
C ALA A 450 45.17 13.16 8.49
N CYS A 451 43.86 13.40 8.41
CA CYS A 451 43.14 13.43 7.13
C CYS A 451 43.63 14.60 6.28
N ALA A 452 43.96 15.77 6.83
CA ALA A 452 44.58 16.86 6.04
C ALA A 452 45.94 16.49 5.40
N LEU A 453 46.55 15.40 5.85
CA LEU A 453 47.78 14.82 5.30
C LEU A 453 47.54 13.53 4.50
N GLY A 454 46.29 13.18 4.18
CA GLY A 454 45.91 12.00 3.41
C GLY A 454 45.83 10.69 4.20
N TYR A 455 46.03 10.70 5.53
CA TYR A 455 45.84 9.53 6.37
C TYR A 455 44.53 9.64 7.16
N CYS A 456 43.48 9.04 6.64
CA CYS A 456 42.14 9.10 7.23
C CYS A 456 41.61 7.66 7.39
N PRO A 457 41.73 7.03 8.57
CA PRO A 457 41.22 5.68 8.78
C PRO A 457 39.70 5.69 8.99
N VAL A 458 38.95 5.00 8.11
CA VAL A 458 37.47 4.95 8.11
C VAL A 458 36.85 4.49 9.44
N GLY A 459 37.54 3.63 10.19
CA GLY A 459 37.09 3.14 11.49
C GLY A 459 37.21 4.15 12.64
N ALA A 460 37.71 5.37 12.38
CA ALA A 460 37.84 6.41 13.40
C ALA A 460 37.52 7.83 12.89
N CYS A 461 37.73 8.08 11.59
CA CYS A 461 37.57 9.39 10.98
C CYS A 461 36.55 9.37 9.85
N LEU A 462 35.72 10.42 9.81
CA LEU A 462 34.85 10.76 8.70
C LEU A 462 35.62 11.65 7.72
N CYS A 463 35.57 11.32 6.42
CA CYS A 463 36.04 12.23 5.39
C CYS A 463 34.93 13.21 4.98
N GLN A 464 35.23 14.51 5.02
CA GLN A 464 34.31 15.58 4.64
C GLN A 464 34.65 16.19 3.28
N GLU A 465 35.88 15.98 2.79
CA GLU A 465 36.34 16.55 1.52
C GLU A 465 37.53 15.74 0.97
N MET A 466 37.48 15.46 -0.33
CA MET A 466 38.54 14.79 -1.08
C MET A 466 39.34 15.79 -1.92
N GLY A 467 40.60 15.45 -2.17
CA GLY A 467 41.49 16.26 -2.99
C GLY A 467 42.88 15.65 -3.14
N PRO A 468 43.80 16.34 -3.84
CA PRO A 468 45.12 15.80 -4.11
C PRO A 468 45.93 15.61 -2.82
N GLN A 469 46.74 14.55 -2.79
CA GLN A 469 47.62 14.24 -1.66
C GLN A 469 48.50 15.43 -1.27
N ALA A 470 48.28 15.93 -0.05
CA ALA A 470 49.11 16.98 0.53
C ALA A 470 50.56 16.50 0.68
N LYS A 471 51.51 17.43 0.49
CA LYS A 471 52.93 17.14 0.73
C LYS A 471 53.15 16.87 2.22
N LEU A 472 53.53 15.64 2.54
CA LEU A 472 53.82 15.25 3.92
C LEU A 472 54.97 16.09 4.51
N PRO A 473 54.84 16.58 5.75
CA PRO A 473 55.94 17.17 6.51
C PRO A 473 57.09 16.18 6.67
N LYS A 474 58.27 16.67 7.07
CA LYS A 474 59.37 15.77 7.40
C LYS A 474 59.02 14.98 8.66
N SER A 475 59.05 13.65 8.57
CA SER A 475 58.88 12.76 9.73
C SER A 475 59.90 13.10 10.82
N LEU A 476 59.40 13.19 12.05
CA LEU A 476 60.18 13.49 13.25
C LEU A 476 60.78 12.24 13.90
N GLY A 477 60.34 11.04 13.50
CA GLY A 477 60.73 9.77 14.12
C GLY A 477 60.16 9.58 15.53
N VAL A 478 59.15 10.37 15.90
CA VAL A 478 58.44 10.27 17.18
C VAL A 478 57.40 9.16 17.06
N ILE A 479 57.47 8.17 17.96
CA ILE A 479 56.46 7.10 18.04
C ILE A 479 55.37 7.55 19.00
N GLY A 480 54.15 7.67 18.50
CA GLY A 480 52.96 7.95 19.29
C GLY A 480 52.18 6.69 19.64
N TYR A 481 51.64 6.65 20.86
CA TYR A 481 50.76 5.63 21.40
C TYR A 481 49.48 6.29 21.93
N PRO A 482 48.37 5.56 22.06
CA PRO A 482 47.20 6.09 22.77
C PRO A 482 47.54 6.47 24.21
N ALA A 483 46.97 7.58 24.69
CA ALA A 483 47.12 8.02 26.07
C ALA A 483 46.39 7.08 27.05
N ALA A 484 46.74 7.17 28.34
CA ALA A 484 46.08 6.36 29.37
C ALA A 484 44.57 6.64 29.40
N GLY A 485 43.75 5.58 29.42
CA GLY A 485 42.29 5.68 29.34
C GLY A 485 41.73 5.66 27.91
N MET A 486 42.56 5.70 26.87
CA MET A 486 42.14 5.52 25.48
C MET A 486 42.18 4.04 25.06
N THR A 487 41.39 3.69 24.05
CA THR A 487 41.32 2.36 23.45
C THR A 487 42.37 2.17 22.34
N SER A 488 42.44 0.95 21.78
CA SER A 488 43.31 0.62 20.65
C SER A 488 42.97 1.38 19.36
N ASP A 489 41.76 1.92 19.23
CA ASP A 489 41.28 2.63 18.04
C ASP A 489 42.10 3.89 17.72
N TYR A 490 42.77 4.45 18.74
CA TYR A 490 43.66 5.61 18.61
C TYR A 490 45.06 5.26 18.05
N SER A 491 45.42 3.98 17.98
CA SER A 491 46.82 3.56 17.79
C SER A 491 47.41 4.05 16.48
N GLY A 492 46.70 3.86 15.36
CA GLY A 492 47.15 4.31 14.03
C GLY A 492 47.24 5.83 13.95
N LEU A 493 46.23 6.54 14.46
CA LEU A 493 46.16 8.00 14.47
C LEU A 493 47.26 8.63 15.33
N CYS A 494 47.53 8.08 16.52
CA CYS A 494 48.60 8.57 17.38
C CYS A 494 49.98 8.30 16.78
N ALA A 495 50.21 7.11 16.23
CA ALA A 495 51.47 6.78 15.59
C ALA A 495 51.76 7.71 14.40
N PHE A 496 50.76 7.97 13.56
CA PHE A 496 50.89 8.88 12.42
C PHE A 496 51.06 10.34 12.87
N SER A 497 50.15 10.84 13.70
CA SER A 497 50.09 12.26 14.05
C SER A 497 51.30 12.72 14.86
N CYS A 498 51.73 11.93 15.85
CA CYS A 498 52.90 12.28 16.66
C CYS A 498 54.18 12.30 15.82
N ASN A 499 54.30 11.39 14.84
CA ASN A 499 55.44 11.35 13.92
C ASN A 499 55.53 12.60 13.03
N TYR A 500 54.41 13.28 12.78
CA TYR A 500 54.35 14.53 11.99
C TYR A 500 54.14 15.79 12.84
N GLY A 501 54.29 15.70 14.16
CA GLY A 501 54.37 16.85 15.07
C GLY A 501 53.05 17.25 15.74
N TYR A 502 51.98 16.46 15.60
CA TYR A 502 50.73 16.65 16.32
C TYR A 502 50.48 15.50 17.30
N CYS A 503 50.80 15.73 18.58
CA CYS A 503 50.72 14.71 19.63
C CYS A 503 49.96 15.25 20.85
N PRO A 504 48.63 15.40 20.77
CA PRO A 504 47.84 15.99 21.85
C PRO A 504 47.82 15.04 23.06
N SER A 505 48.20 15.53 24.24
CA SER A 505 48.32 14.72 25.46
C SER A 505 46.98 14.17 25.98
N SER A 506 45.85 14.70 25.49
CA SER A 506 44.51 14.19 25.80
C SER A 506 44.19 12.87 25.09
N ALA A 507 44.86 12.56 23.98
CA ALA A 507 44.59 11.39 23.15
C ALA A 507 45.83 10.50 22.93
N CYS A 508 47.03 11.10 22.90
CA CYS A 508 48.28 10.41 22.59
C CYS A 508 49.38 10.67 23.62
N THR A 509 50.36 9.77 23.65
CA THR A 509 51.58 9.83 24.47
C THR A 509 52.76 9.26 23.67
N THR A 510 53.98 9.57 24.06
CA THR A 510 55.21 9.00 23.46
C THR A 510 55.75 7.81 24.23
N THR A 511 54.99 7.28 25.19
CA THR A 511 55.37 6.13 26.01
C THR A 511 54.20 5.18 26.05
N GLU A 512 54.45 3.91 25.73
CA GLU A 512 53.44 2.86 25.75
C GLU A 512 52.83 2.71 27.16
N VAL A 513 51.50 2.66 27.21
CA VAL A 513 50.71 2.51 28.44
C VAL A 513 49.66 1.43 28.24
N ALA A 514 49.15 0.89 29.35
CA ALA A 514 48.00 -0.02 29.27
C ALA A 514 46.78 0.73 28.72
N LEU A 515 46.15 0.14 27.70
CA LEU A 515 44.97 0.69 27.03
C LEU A 515 43.69 0.32 27.79
N ALA A 516 42.68 1.19 27.68
CA ALA A 516 41.35 0.86 28.15
C ALA A 516 40.73 -0.22 27.25
N THR A 517 40.09 -1.22 27.86
CA THR A 517 39.21 -2.15 27.16
C THR A 517 37.79 -1.59 27.23
N SER A 518 37.19 -1.27 26.08
CA SER A 518 35.77 -0.94 26.01
C SER A 518 35.01 -2.13 25.45
N THR A 519 33.85 -2.41 26.02
CA THR A 519 32.87 -3.37 25.46
C THR A 519 31.90 -2.70 24.50
N VAL A 520 31.91 -1.36 24.43
CA VAL A 520 31.02 -0.56 23.56
C VAL A 520 31.89 0.31 22.65
N SER A 521 31.53 0.36 21.37
CA SER A 521 32.19 1.23 20.41
C SER A 521 31.96 2.70 20.79
N PRO A 522 33.01 3.57 20.77
CA PRO A 522 32.85 5.00 21.00
C PRO A 522 32.07 5.72 19.88
N PHE A 523 31.72 5.01 18.82
CA PHE A 523 30.98 5.52 17.65
C PHE A 523 29.51 5.12 17.66
N THR A 524 29.09 4.27 18.60
CA THR A 524 27.67 3.94 18.79
C THR A 524 26.96 5.13 19.43
N PRO A 525 25.84 5.62 18.88
CA PRO A 525 25.04 6.66 19.53
C PRO A 525 24.57 6.23 20.92
N ASP A 526 24.52 7.18 21.85
CA ASP A 526 23.92 6.95 23.16
C ASP A 526 22.40 6.72 23.03
N THR A 527 21.84 5.93 23.93
CA THR A 527 20.40 5.75 24.13
C THR A 527 19.99 6.30 25.49
N CYS A 528 18.68 6.33 25.77
CA CYS A 528 18.25 6.56 27.14
C CYS A 528 18.62 5.37 28.03
N THR A 529 19.10 5.64 29.24
CA THR A 529 19.46 4.61 30.26
C THR A 529 18.77 4.84 31.60
N SER A 530 18.05 5.95 31.75
CA SER A 530 17.18 6.24 32.88
C SER A 530 16.22 7.35 32.50
N GLY A 531 14.97 7.23 32.91
CA GLY A 531 13.95 8.26 32.68
C GLY A 531 12.93 8.33 33.79
N GLU A 532 12.16 9.40 33.80
CA GLU A 532 11.06 9.63 34.73
C GLU A 532 9.78 10.02 34.01
N GLY A 533 8.64 9.65 34.59
CA GLY A 533 7.31 10.01 34.12
C GLY A 533 6.51 10.65 35.24
N THR A 534 5.31 11.13 34.93
CA THR A 534 4.41 11.73 35.93
C THR A 534 3.22 10.83 36.22
N GLY A 535 2.72 10.86 37.47
CA GLY A 535 1.53 10.12 37.85
C GLY A 535 1.69 8.62 37.64
N ASP A 536 0.72 8.01 36.95
CA ASP A 536 0.67 6.57 36.69
C ASP A 536 1.82 6.07 35.80
N LEU A 537 2.43 6.95 35.00
CA LEU A 537 3.57 6.63 34.13
C LEU A 537 4.92 6.58 34.85
N THR A 538 5.00 6.96 36.12
CA THR A 538 6.28 7.03 36.88
C THR A 538 7.04 5.70 36.83
N GLY A 539 6.33 4.59 37.04
CA GLY A 539 6.93 3.26 37.04
C GLY A 539 7.28 2.76 35.64
N LEU A 540 6.47 3.09 34.63
CA LEU A 540 6.69 2.68 33.24
C LEU A 540 7.90 3.38 32.65
N CYS A 541 7.96 4.71 32.73
CA CYS A 541 9.10 5.48 32.25
C CYS A 541 10.41 5.09 32.96
N SER A 542 10.37 4.82 34.26
CA SER A 542 11.57 4.34 34.97
C SER A 542 12.07 2.99 34.47
N TYR A 543 11.18 2.10 34.03
CA TYR A 543 11.52 0.77 33.53
C TYR A 543 11.94 0.81 32.05
N SER A 544 11.10 1.38 31.19
CA SER A 544 11.32 1.35 29.73
C SER A 544 12.53 2.18 29.32
N CYS A 545 12.70 3.38 29.90
CA CYS A 545 13.82 4.27 29.58
C CYS A 545 15.17 3.68 30.03
N ALA A 546 15.19 2.69 30.93
CA ALA A 546 16.41 1.98 31.30
C ALA A 546 16.96 1.11 30.15
N TYR A 547 16.09 0.72 29.21
CA TYR A 547 16.41 -0.11 28.05
C TYR A 547 16.30 0.66 26.72
N GLY A 548 16.41 1.99 26.74
CA GLY A 548 16.35 2.84 25.54
C GLY A 548 14.95 3.23 25.05
N PHE A 549 13.89 2.50 25.42
CA PHE A 549 12.52 2.85 25.03
C PHE A 549 11.97 3.98 25.92
N CYS A 550 12.14 5.21 25.48
CA CYS A 550 11.79 6.41 26.28
C CYS A 550 11.04 7.46 25.44
N PRO A 551 9.73 7.26 25.17
CA PRO A 551 8.95 8.19 24.34
C PRO A 551 8.84 9.58 24.98
N ILE A 552 9.26 10.63 24.26
CA ILE A 552 9.42 11.99 24.81
C ILE A 552 8.09 12.65 25.19
N HIS A 553 6.98 12.22 24.56
CA HIS A 553 5.63 12.72 24.87
C HIS A 553 5.11 12.27 26.24
N ASN A 554 5.66 11.18 26.79
CA ASN A 554 5.22 10.58 28.06
C ASN A 554 6.31 10.54 29.13
N CYS A 555 7.58 10.44 28.72
CA CYS A 555 8.74 10.25 29.59
C CYS A 555 9.81 11.32 29.36
N THR A 556 10.54 11.66 30.42
CA THR A 556 11.74 12.50 30.36
C THR A 556 12.98 11.64 30.57
N CYS A 557 13.87 11.57 29.58
CA CYS A 557 15.16 10.92 29.76
C CYS A 557 16.05 11.74 30.71
N THR A 558 16.57 11.10 31.76
CA THR A 558 17.39 11.75 32.81
C THR A 558 18.87 11.36 32.75
N ALA A 559 19.21 10.27 32.05
CA ALA A 559 20.57 9.85 31.79
C ALA A 559 20.70 9.11 30.44
N THR A 560 21.82 9.33 29.75
CA THR A 560 22.15 8.69 28.48
C THR A 560 23.42 7.84 28.61
N GLY A 561 23.56 6.85 27.73
CA GLY A 561 24.74 6.01 27.65
C GLY A 561 24.55 4.88 26.63
N PRO A 562 25.42 3.87 26.62
CA PRO A 562 25.24 2.70 25.77
C PRO A 562 23.91 2.00 26.01
N LEU A 563 23.32 1.45 24.95
CA LEU A 563 22.10 0.66 25.04
C LEU A 563 22.30 -0.55 25.95
N ASP A 564 21.49 -0.63 27.01
CA ASP A 564 21.24 -1.87 27.72
C ASP A 564 20.18 -2.64 26.92
N VAL A 565 20.60 -3.74 26.28
CA VAL A 565 19.73 -4.49 25.38
C VAL A 565 18.51 -4.99 26.16
N PRO A 566 17.28 -4.65 25.74
CA PRO A 566 16.09 -5.08 26.47
C PRO A 566 16.01 -6.61 26.55
N PRO A 567 15.44 -7.16 27.63
CA PRO A 567 15.09 -8.57 27.68
C PRO A 567 14.23 -8.98 26.47
N THR A 568 14.35 -10.24 26.06
CA THR A 568 13.53 -10.80 24.98
C THR A 568 12.04 -10.58 25.27
N ALA A 569 11.33 -10.02 24.30
CA ALA A 569 9.88 -9.84 24.36
C ALA A 569 9.17 -11.19 24.31
N ASN A 570 8.10 -11.34 25.09
CA ASN A 570 7.11 -12.39 24.92
C ASN A 570 5.96 -11.85 24.06
N THR A 571 6.03 -12.09 22.75
CA THR A 571 5.06 -11.61 21.76
C THR A 571 3.66 -12.24 21.88
N SER A 572 3.47 -13.16 22.83
CA SER A 572 2.14 -13.68 23.20
C SER A 572 1.48 -12.89 24.32
N ILE A 573 2.09 -11.80 24.79
CA ILE A 573 1.53 -10.89 25.79
C ILE A 573 1.38 -9.54 25.12
N TYR A 574 0.17 -8.98 25.13
CA TYR A 574 -0.10 -7.64 24.64
C TYR A 574 -0.46 -6.72 25.79
N GLY A 575 0.35 -5.67 25.98
CA GLY A 575 0.15 -4.68 27.04
C GLY A 575 -0.58 -3.45 26.53
N TYR A 576 -1.59 -2.99 27.26
CA TYR A 576 -2.30 -1.76 26.90
C TYR A 576 -2.76 -0.98 28.14
N THR A 577 -2.91 0.33 27.98
CA THR A 577 -3.53 1.19 28.97
C THR A 577 -5.05 1.24 28.78
N MET A 578 -5.79 1.29 29.89
CA MET A 578 -7.25 1.51 29.89
C MET A 578 -7.63 2.99 30.09
N ASP A 579 -6.64 3.85 30.28
CA ASP A 579 -6.86 5.28 30.44
C ASP A 579 -7.04 5.97 29.09
N THR A 580 -7.62 7.18 29.10
CA THR A 580 -7.92 7.92 27.86
C THR A 580 -6.71 8.68 27.27
N TYR A 581 -5.50 8.46 27.80
CA TYR A 581 -4.27 9.06 27.27
C TYR A 581 -3.50 8.05 26.41
N THR A 582 -2.76 8.53 25.42
CA THR A 582 -1.76 7.71 24.72
C THR A 582 -0.59 7.45 25.66
N ASP A 583 -0.24 6.17 25.85
CA ASP A 583 0.93 5.75 26.61
C ASP A 583 2.17 5.60 25.71
N SER A 584 2.07 5.94 24.41
CA SER A 584 3.13 5.77 23.41
C SER A 584 3.76 4.36 23.39
N GLY A 585 2.94 3.33 23.63
CA GLY A 585 3.40 1.93 23.61
C GLY A 585 4.19 1.50 24.84
N LEU A 586 4.19 2.30 25.92
CA LEU A 586 4.89 1.98 27.16
C LEU A 586 4.37 0.70 27.82
N CYS A 587 3.04 0.49 27.85
CA CYS A 587 2.46 -0.73 28.41
C CYS A 587 2.84 -1.95 27.57
N ASP A 588 2.76 -1.85 26.24
CA ASP A 588 3.09 -2.97 25.36
C ASP A 588 4.55 -3.40 25.54
N PHE A 589 5.48 -2.45 25.42
CA PHE A 589 6.91 -2.69 25.62
C PHE A 589 7.21 -3.33 26.98
N ALA A 590 6.56 -2.85 28.04
CA ALA A 590 6.82 -3.27 29.41
C ALA A 590 6.19 -4.64 29.75
N CYS A 591 4.93 -4.87 29.36
CA CYS A 591 4.20 -6.09 29.67
C CYS A 591 4.80 -7.30 28.94
N GLU A 592 5.18 -7.15 27.67
CA GLU A 592 5.92 -8.19 26.91
C GLU A 592 7.21 -8.64 27.61
N ARG A 593 7.79 -7.77 28.45
CA ARG A 593 9.06 -7.99 29.15
C ARG A 593 8.87 -8.25 30.65
N GLY A 594 7.64 -8.61 31.04
CA GLY A 594 7.31 -9.06 32.39
C GLY A 594 7.13 -7.95 33.43
N TYR A 595 7.03 -6.69 33.00
CA TYR A 595 6.71 -5.56 33.87
C TYR A 595 5.36 -4.94 33.45
N CYS A 596 4.26 -5.48 33.98
CA CYS A 596 2.91 -5.00 33.68
C CYS A 596 2.24 -4.43 34.95
N PRO A 597 2.45 -3.14 35.29
CA PRO A 597 1.94 -2.55 36.53
C PRO A 597 0.44 -2.25 36.45
N SER A 598 -0.38 -3.02 37.17
CA SER A 598 -1.82 -2.73 37.37
C SER A 598 -2.04 -1.60 38.40
N PRO A 599 -3.01 -0.68 38.20
CA PRO A 599 -4.03 -0.65 37.14
C PRO A 599 -3.60 0.09 35.87
N VAL A 600 -2.37 0.58 35.79
CA VAL A 600 -1.88 1.44 34.68
C VAL A 600 -1.86 0.67 33.36
N CYS A 601 -1.33 -0.56 33.40
CA CYS A 601 -1.35 -1.47 32.27
C CYS A 601 -2.22 -2.69 32.60
N SER A 602 -2.92 -3.15 31.58
CA SER A 602 -3.56 -4.47 31.53
C SER A 602 -2.79 -5.34 30.54
N ASP A 603 -2.68 -6.63 30.85
CA ASP A 603 -2.24 -7.65 29.91
C ASP A 603 -3.41 -8.59 29.57
N ASP A 604 -3.24 -9.33 28.49
CA ASP A 604 -4.17 -10.34 27.98
C ASP A 604 -4.06 -11.70 28.71
N VAL A 605 -3.12 -11.87 29.66
CA VAL A 605 -2.78 -13.19 30.27
C VAL A 605 -3.14 -13.30 31.77
N ALA A 606 -3.32 -12.21 32.52
CA ALA A 606 -3.56 -12.21 33.96
C ALA A 606 -5.03 -12.48 34.35
N GLY A 607 -5.46 -13.75 34.29
CA GLY A 607 -6.75 -14.19 34.81
C GLY A 607 -6.81 -14.35 36.33
N ASN A 608 -7.55 -13.48 37.04
CA ASN A 608 -8.56 -13.78 38.09
C ASN A 608 -8.99 -12.53 38.92
N SER A 609 -10.02 -11.81 38.48
CA SER A 609 -11.20 -11.55 39.32
C SER A 609 -12.32 -10.94 38.48
N THR A 610 -13.47 -11.62 38.48
CA THR A 610 -14.75 -11.29 37.85
C THR A 610 -14.79 -11.31 36.31
N ASP A 611 -14.76 -12.54 35.77
CA ASP A 611 -15.74 -13.06 34.81
C ASP A 611 -16.62 -12.00 34.11
N LEU A 612 -16.06 -11.37 33.08
CA LEU A 612 -16.76 -10.54 32.09
C LEU A 612 -16.24 -10.84 30.66
N LEU A 613 -15.84 -12.08 30.38
CA LEU A 613 -15.73 -12.59 29.01
C LEU A 613 -16.44 -13.94 28.98
N PHE A 614 -17.75 -13.89 28.75
CA PHE A 614 -18.51 -15.08 28.40
C PHE A 614 -18.48 -15.20 26.87
N GLU A 615 -17.76 -16.20 26.35
CA GLU A 615 -17.96 -16.62 24.96
C GLU A 615 -19.31 -17.33 24.86
N PHE A 616 -20.17 -16.85 23.96
CA PHE A 616 -21.46 -17.46 23.67
C PHE A 616 -21.50 -17.86 22.21
N GLU A 617 -21.60 -19.16 21.94
CA GLU A 617 -21.61 -19.68 20.56
C GLU A 617 -22.92 -19.41 19.80
N VAL A 618 -24.04 -19.04 20.48
CA VAL A 618 -25.35 -18.79 19.85
C VAL A 618 -26.22 -17.83 20.67
N PHE A 619 -27.06 -17.02 20.02
CA PHE A 619 -27.95 -16.02 20.66
C PHE A 619 -28.84 -16.62 21.77
N SER A 620 -29.35 -17.84 21.57
CA SER A 620 -30.20 -18.54 22.55
C SER A 620 -29.51 -18.83 23.88
N LYS A 621 -28.16 -18.90 23.92
CA LYS A 621 -27.37 -19.10 25.15
C LYS A 621 -27.16 -17.81 25.95
N LEU A 622 -27.50 -16.63 25.42
CA LEU A 622 -27.27 -15.32 26.05
C LEU A 622 -28.24 -14.96 27.20
N HIS A 623 -28.88 -15.95 27.82
CA HIS A 623 -29.97 -15.76 28.79
C HIS A 623 -29.47 -15.74 30.25
N ARG A 624 -28.94 -14.59 30.71
CA ARG A 624 -29.12 -13.98 32.07
C ARG A 624 -27.97 -13.04 32.46
N ARG A 625 -28.36 -11.81 32.88
CA ARG A 625 -27.60 -10.88 33.76
C ARG A 625 -26.14 -10.63 33.38
N LEU A 626 -25.89 -10.03 32.22
CA LEU A 626 -24.57 -9.51 31.85
C LEU A 626 -24.63 -8.00 31.65
N LEU A 627 -23.67 -7.28 32.24
CA LEU A 627 -23.24 -5.99 31.69
C LEU A 627 -22.65 -6.30 30.31
N CYS A 628 -23.02 -5.55 29.27
CA CYS A 628 -22.52 -5.70 27.89
C CYS A 628 -23.13 -6.84 27.02
N GLY A 629 -24.37 -7.27 27.27
CA GLY A 629 -25.07 -8.25 26.40
C GLY A 629 -25.06 -7.88 24.91
N ASN A 630 -25.07 -6.59 24.59
CA ASN A 630 -25.03 -6.11 23.21
C ASN A 630 -23.65 -6.28 22.54
N TYR A 631 -22.56 -6.19 23.30
CA TYR A 631 -21.21 -6.41 22.79
C TYR A 631 -21.01 -7.88 22.37
N TYR A 632 -21.44 -8.81 23.22
CA TYR A 632 -21.36 -10.24 22.88
C TYR A 632 -22.28 -10.64 21.73
N ALA A 633 -23.45 -10.00 21.59
CA ALA A 633 -24.30 -10.21 20.42
C ALA A 633 -23.60 -9.79 19.12
N LEU A 634 -22.75 -8.75 19.16
CA LEU A 634 -21.94 -8.34 18.02
C LEU A 634 -20.80 -9.32 17.74
N GLY A 635 -20.24 -9.96 18.78
CA GLY A 635 -19.32 -11.09 18.65
C GLY A 635 -19.94 -12.28 17.90
N ILE A 636 -21.16 -12.69 18.31
CA ILE A 636 -21.90 -13.78 17.64
C ILE A 636 -22.16 -13.47 16.16
N LEU A 637 -22.47 -12.22 15.82
CA LEU A 637 -22.65 -11.79 14.43
C LEU A 637 -21.35 -11.87 13.62
N SER A 638 -20.20 -11.58 14.25
CA SER A 638 -18.88 -11.72 13.63
C SER A 638 -18.56 -13.19 13.32
N ASP A 639 -18.78 -14.08 14.28
CA ASP A 639 -18.55 -15.52 14.11
C ASP A 639 -19.47 -16.09 13.02
N MET A 640 -20.75 -15.68 13.04
CA MET A 640 -21.73 -16.06 12.03
C MET A 640 -21.32 -15.57 10.63
N LEU A 641 -20.76 -14.37 10.50
CA LEU A 641 -20.25 -13.87 9.23
C LEU A 641 -19.03 -14.68 8.75
N ALA A 642 -18.10 -15.03 9.65
CA ALA A 642 -16.93 -15.84 9.32
C ALA A 642 -17.31 -17.25 8.83
N ASP A 643 -18.26 -17.90 9.51
CA ASP A 643 -18.82 -19.20 9.09
C ASP A 643 -19.53 -19.08 7.73
N THR A 644 -20.32 -18.02 7.58
CA THR A 644 -21.03 -17.72 6.32
C THR A 644 -20.05 -17.49 5.18
N MET A 645 -18.95 -16.78 5.42
CA MET A 645 -17.91 -16.53 4.42
C MET A 645 -17.20 -17.81 4.00
N THR A 646 -16.87 -18.68 4.96
CA THR A 646 -16.29 -19.99 4.66
C THR A 646 -17.23 -20.80 3.77
N ASN A 647 -18.53 -20.80 4.08
CA ASN A 647 -19.54 -21.49 3.27
C ASN A 647 -19.74 -20.82 1.89
N TYR A 648 -19.69 -19.49 1.81
CA TYR A 648 -19.77 -18.71 0.58
C TYR A 648 -18.63 -19.06 -0.38
N THR A 649 -17.39 -19.10 0.10
CA THR A 649 -16.22 -19.51 -0.69
C THR A 649 -16.27 -20.98 -1.10
N ASN A 650 -16.74 -21.86 -0.21
CA ASN A 650 -16.94 -23.28 -0.54
C ASN A 650 -18.00 -23.46 -1.64
N ILE A 651 -19.08 -22.71 -1.58
CA ILE A 651 -20.12 -22.66 -2.61
C ILE A 651 -19.50 -22.21 -3.94
N LEU A 652 -18.79 -21.08 -3.99
CA LEU A 652 -18.10 -20.60 -5.21
C LEU A 652 -17.24 -21.69 -5.88
N SER A 653 -16.49 -22.46 -5.09
CA SER A 653 -15.63 -23.54 -5.63
C SER A 653 -16.40 -24.77 -6.15
N SER A 654 -17.64 -25.00 -5.68
CA SER A 654 -18.43 -26.21 -5.96
C SER A 654 -19.63 -25.98 -6.90
N TYR A 655 -19.98 -24.73 -7.17
CA TYR A 655 -21.22 -24.37 -7.90
C TYR A 655 -21.13 -24.21 -9.41
N GLY A 656 -19.93 -24.05 -9.99
CA GLY A 656 -19.79 -23.66 -11.42
C GLY A 656 -20.54 -24.57 -12.40
N GLY A 657 -20.64 -25.87 -12.10
CA GLY A 657 -21.42 -26.82 -12.90
C GLY A 657 -22.95 -26.56 -12.89
N LYS A 658 -23.49 -25.99 -11.82
CA LYS A 658 -24.93 -25.73 -11.64
C LYS A 658 -25.40 -24.45 -12.32
N PHE A 659 -24.55 -23.43 -12.39
CA PHE A 659 -24.83 -22.27 -13.23
C PHE A 659 -24.87 -22.62 -14.72
N THR A 660 -24.12 -23.64 -15.14
CA THR A 660 -24.19 -24.14 -16.52
C THR A 660 -25.54 -24.82 -16.79
N GLU A 661 -26.03 -25.67 -15.87
CA GLU A 661 -27.37 -26.30 -15.95
C GLU A 661 -28.51 -25.24 -15.97
N TYR A 662 -28.38 -24.19 -15.16
CA TYR A 662 -29.28 -23.04 -15.16
C TYR A 662 -29.32 -22.33 -16.54
N GLN A 663 -28.15 -22.00 -17.10
CA GLN A 663 -28.07 -21.35 -18.41
C GLN A 663 -28.65 -22.23 -19.51
N GLU A 664 -28.47 -23.55 -19.44
CA GLU A 664 -29.03 -24.51 -20.39
C GLU A 664 -30.56 -24.54 -20.33
N TYR A 665 -31.16 -24.68 -19.14
CA TYR A 665 -32.62 -24.71 -18.98
C TYR A 665 -33.28 -23.44 -19.53
N ILE A 666 -32.72 -22.28 -19.21
CA ILE A 666 -33.26 -21.00 -19.68
C ILE A 666 -33.26 -20.94 -21.21
N ARG A 667 -32.18 -21.39 -21.87
CA ARG A 667 -32.12 -21.44 -23.34
C ARG A 667 -33.18 -22.39 -23.92
N GLU A 668 -33.51 -23.49 -23.24
CA GLU A 668 -34.51 -24.46 -23.67
C GLU A 668 -35.95 -23.94 -23.56
N GLU A 669 -36.25 -23.04 -22.61
CA GLU A 669 -37.60 -22.47 -22.41
C GLU A 669 -37.94 -21.33 -23.40
N VAL A 670 -36.96 -20.52 -23.82
CA VAL A 670 -37.18 -19.35 -24.70
C VAL A 670 -38.03 -19.69 -25.96
N PRO A 671 -37.78 -20.78 -26.71
CA PRO A 671 -38.57 -21.12 -27.88
C PRO A 671 -40.07 -21.35 -27.57
N GLY A 672 -40.39 -22.06 -26.49
CA GLY A 672 -41.77 -22.37 -26.11
C GLY A 672 -42.53 -21.12 -25.64
N VAL A 673 -41.90 -20.31 -24.79
CA VAL A 673 -42.49 -19.06 -24.28
C VAL A 673 -42.70 -18.04 -25.41
N LEU A 674 -41.75 -17.90 -26.33
CA LEU A 674 -41.89 -17.01 -27.48
C LEU A 674 -42.98 -17.49 -28.44
N GLU A 675 -43.13 -18.81 -28.62
CA GLU A 675 -44.23 -19.39 -29.39
C GLU A 675 -45.59 -19.07 -28.76
N ASP A 676 -45.75 -19.23 -27.45
CA ASP A 676 -47.01 -18.88 -26.75
C ASP A 676 -47.34 -17.40 -26.80
N TYR A 677 -46.35 -16.53 -26.68
CA TYR A 677 -46.52 -15.09 -26.80
C TYR A 677 -47.01 -14.65 -28.19
N MET A 678 -46.58 -15.36 -29.23
CA MET A 678 -46.92 -15.10 -30.63
C MET A 678 -48.02 -16.01 -31.18
N ASN A 679 -48.52 -16.97 -30.40
CA ASN A 679 -49.61 -17.87 -30.76
C ASN A 679 -50.92 -17.11 -31.00
N PRO A 680 -51.88 -17.67 -31.77
CA PRO A 680 -53.16 -17.01 -31.98
C PRO A 680 -53.88 -16.69 -30.66
N GLY A 681 -54.05 -15.40 -30.35
CA GLY A 681 -54.58 -14.91 -29.07
C GLY A 681 -53.52 -14.48 -28.04
N GLY A 682 -52.24 -14.72 -28.31
CA GLY A 682 -51.10 -14.23 -27.54
C GLY A 682 -50.90 -12.72 -27.69
N ALA A 683 -50.32 -12.10 -26.65
CA ALA A 683 -50.17 -10.65 -26.53
C ALA A 683 -49.27 -10.04 -27.62
N GLY A 684 -48.29 -10.79 -28.12
CA GLY A 684 -47.33 -10.30 -29.12
C GLY A 684 -47.96 -9.90 -30.44
N ASN A 685 -49.06 -10.55 -30.82
CA ASN A 685 -49.76 -10.26 -32.08
C ASN A 685 -50.33 -8.83 -32.15
N ALA A 686 -50.65 -8.20 -31.00
CA ALA A 686 -51.17 -6.84 -30.95
C ALA A 686 -50.19 -5.78 -31.49
N PHE A 687 -48.90 -6.12 -31.55
CA PHE A 687 -47.84 -5.23 -32.02
C PHE A 687 -47.47 -5.41 -33.49
N PHE A 688 -48.18 -6.28 -34.22
CA PHE A 688 -47.93 -6.53 -35.64
C PHE A 688 -49.18 -6.29 -36.49
N THR A 689 -48.91 -5.84 -37.72
CA THR A 689 -49.86 -5.95 -38.82
C THR A 689 -49.41 -7.03 -39.78
N CYS A 690 -50.36 -7.84 -40.23
CA CYS A 690 -50.14 -8.98 -41.09
C CYS A 690 -50.58 -8.64 -42.52
N THR A 691 -49.68 -8.82 -43.48
CA THR A 691 -49.97 -8.69 -44.91
C THR A 691 -49.92 -10.08 -45.54
N PHE A 692 -51.07 -10.57 -46.01
CA PHE A 692 -51.16 -11.83 -46.74
C PHE A 692 -50.64 -11.65 -48.17
N ALA A 693 -49.82 -12.57 -48.65
CA ALA A 693 -49.38 -12.65 -50.04
C ALA A 693 -49.55 -14.07 -50.56
N GLN A 694 -50.15 -14.18 -51.75
CA GLN A 694 -50.32 -15.45 -52.45
C GLN A 694 -49.99 -15.24 -53.93
N ASP A 695 -49.26 -16.19 -54.53
CA ASP A 695 -48.83 -16.12 -55.93
C ASP A 695 -48.09 -14.81 -56.30
N GLY A 696 -47.36 -14.21 -55.35
CA GLY A 696 -46.62 -12.96 -55.54
C GLY A 696 -47.47 -11.68 -55.56
N VAL A 697 -48.74 -11.76 -55.15
CA VAL A 697 -49.65 -10.60 -55.06
C VAL A 697 -50.01 -10.32 -53.59
N ASN A 698 -49.66 -9.12 -53.11
CA ASN A 698 -49.96 -8.69 -51.74
C ASN A 698 -51.44 -8.31 -51.59
N ALA A 699 -52.11 -8.84 -50.57
CA ALA A 699 -53.49 -8.56 -50.19
C ALA A 699 -53.59 -7.44 -49.13
N SER A 700 -54.80 -7.15 -48.66
CA SER A 700 -55.07 -6.13 -47.64
C SER A 700 -54.35 -6.43 -46.32
N THR A 701 -53.70 -5.42 -45.75
CA THR A 701 -53.05 -5.49 -44.43
C THR A 701 -54.10 -5.39 -43.32
N THR A 702 -54.00 -6.26 -42.31
CA THR A 702 -54.88 -6.31 -41.14
C THR A 702 -54.06 -6.49 -39.85
N THR A 703 -54.70 -6.42 -38.68
CA THR A 703 -54.06 -6.76 -37.39
C THR A 703 -53.75 -8.25 -37.32
N CYS A 704 -52.60 -8.63 -36.75
CA CYS A 704 -52.26 -10.03 -36.48
C CYS A 704 -53.02 -10.58 -35.24
N PRO A 705 -53.19 -11.90 -35.08
CA PRO A 705 -52.86 -12.94 -36.06
C PRO A 705 -53.85 -12.91 -37.23
N PHE A 706 -53.41 -13.30 -38.43
CA PHE A 706 -54.30 -13.46 -39.57
C PHE A 706 -55.08 -14.78 -39.43
N ASP A 707 -56.41 -14.73 -39.51
CA ASP A 707 -57.23 -15.94 -39.45
C ASP A 707 -57.09 -16.76 -40.74
N VAL A 708 -56.54 -17.97 -40.62
CA VAL A 708 -56.13 -18.84 -41.74
C VAL A 708 -57.27 -19.77 -42.17
N GLU A 709 -58.51 -19.58 -41.66
CA GLU A 709 -59.58 -20.59 -41.72
C GLU A 709 -59.93 -21.15 -43.12
N GLN A 710 -59.53 -20.54 -44.24
CA GLN A 710 -59.79 -21.09 -45.59
C GLN A 710 -58.73 -20.71 -46.64
N LEU A 711 -57.47 -21.09 -46.44
CA LEU A 711 -56.43 -20.87 -47.45
C LEU A 711 -56.09 -22.19 -48.18
N TYR A 712 -56.20 -22.17 -49.51
CA TYR A 712 -55.80 -23.24 -50.43
C TYR A 712 -54.62 -22.69 -51.26
N ASN A 713 -53.51 -23.44 -51.37
CA ASN A 713 -52.20 -23.13 -52.01
C ASN A 713 -51.16 -22.41 -51.12
N ASP A 714 -49.88 -22.54 -51.49
CA ASP A 714 -48.73 -21.90 -50.84
C ASP A 714 -48.95 -20.39 -50.61
N TYR A 715 -48.62 -19.92 -49.40
CA TYR A 715 -48.87 -18.53 -48.99
C TYR A 715 -47.76 -17.99 -48.09
N GLU A 716 -47.60 -16.66 -48.11
CA GLU A 716 -46.70 -15.93 -47.23
C GLU A 716 -47.51 -14.92 -46.39
N ILE A 717 -47.24 -14.84 -45.09
CA ILE A 717 -47.80 -13.81 -44.21
C ILE A 717 -46.66 -12.96 -43.68
N TYR A 718 -46.62 -11.70 -44.10
CA TYR A 718 -45.61 -10.73 -43.65
C TYR A 718 -46.04 -10.11 -42.33
N TYR A 719 -45.28 -10.37 -41.27
CA TYR A 719 -45.43 -9.74 -39.96
C TYR A 719 -44.67 -8.42 -39.95
N ASN A 720 -45.41 -7.31 -39.92
CA ASN A 720 -44.84 -5.97 -39.87
C ASN A 720 -45.03 -5.37 -38.47
N LEU A 721 -43.92 -5.21 -37.75
CA LEU A 721 -43.88 -4.63 -36.41
C LEU A 721 -44.29 -3.15 -36.46
N ILE A 722 -45.38 -2.78 -35.80
CA ILE A 722 -45.92 -1.41 -35.85
C ILE A 722 -45.41 -0.52 -34.71
N ASN A 723 -44.97 -1.09 -33.59
CA ASN A 723 -44.38 -0.35 -32.48
C ASN A 723 -43.32 -1.19 -31.79
N ALA A 724 -42.06 -1.03 -32.23
CA ALA A 724 -40.94 -1.80 -31.70
C ALA A 724 -40.71 -1.55 -30.22
N THR A 725 -40.75 -0.29 -29.76
CA THR A 725 -40.52 0.04 -28.35
C THR A 725 -41.55 -0.62 -27.43
N ALA A 726 -42.83 -0.55 -27.79
CA ALA A 726 -43.89 -1.16 -26.99
C ALA A 726 -43.87 -2.70 -27.06
N PHE A 727 -43.50 -3.27 -28.21
CA PHE A 727 -43.35 -4.72 -28.36
C PHE A 727 -42.25 -5.28 -27.46
N TRP A 728 -41.06 -4.67 -27.47
CA TRP A 728 -39.96 -5.13 -26.64
C TRP A 728 -40.25 -4.94 -25.15
N ALA A 729 -40.80 -3.78 -24.77
CA ALA A 729 -41.20 -3.54 -23.39
C ALA A 729 -42.27 -4.54 -22.91
N ASN A 730 -43.25 -4.88 -23.76
CA ASN A 730 -44.29 -5.84 -23.39
C ASN A 730 -43.77 -7.28 -23.40
N LEU A 731 -42.95 -7.67 -24.38
CA LEU A 731 -42.34 -9.00 -24.44
C LEU A 731 -41.58 -9.27 -23.15
N THR A 732 -40.60 -8.44 -22.82
CA THR A 732 -39.78 -8.61 -21.62
C THR A 732 -40.63 -8.59 -20.35
N ALA A 733 -41.56 -7.63 -20.20
CA ALA A 733 -42.40 -7.54 -19.00
C ALA A 733 -43.43 -8.67 -18.85
N THR A 734 -43.84 -9.35 -19.93
CA THR A 734 -44.86 -10.42 -19.87
C THR A 734 -44.28 -11.81 -19.90
N THR A 735 -43.08 -11.98 -20.44
CA THR A 735 -42.48 -13.29 -20.68
C THR A 735 -41.06 -13.43 -20.17
N GLY A 736 -40.40 -12.37 -19.74
CA GLY A 736 -38.98 -12.40 -19.37
C GLY A 736 -38.01 -12.60 -20.53
N VAL A 737 -38.50 -12.72 -21.77
CA VAL A 737 -37.64 -12.91 -22.96
C VAL A 737 -36.97 -11.59 -23.33
N GLN A 738 -35.64 -11.61 -23.41
CA GLN A 738 -34.87 -10.44 -23.77
C GLN A 738 -34.86 -10.14 -25.27
N LYS A 739 -34.72 -8.86 -25.63
CA LYS A 739 -34.69 -8.40 -27.02
C LYS A 739 -33.59 -9.09 -27.86
N ASN A 740 -32.41 -9.29 -27.29
CA ASN A 740 -31.27 -9.95 -27.96
C ASN A 740 -31.43 -11.47 -28.10
N TRP A 741 -32.41 -12.08 -27.41
CA TRP A 741 -32.74 -13.50 -27.54
C TRP A 741 -33.72 -13.78 -28.68
N VAL A 742 -34.20 -12.74 -29.37
CA VAL A 742 -35.16 -12.82 -30.47
C VAL A 742 -34.54 -12.26 -31.75
N GLN A 743 -34.65 -13.02 -32.83
CA GLN A 743 -34.35 -12.58 -34.19
C GLN A 743 -35.61 -12.63 -35.04
N PHE A 744 -35.70 -11.75 -36.04
CA PHE A 744 -36.79 -11.81 -37.02
C PHE A 744 -36.38 -12.67 -38.21
N GLY A 745 -37.21 -13.66 -38.54
CA GLY A 745 -36.94 -14.56 -39.64
C GLY A 745 -38.19 -15.19 -40.25
N ASP A 746 -37.98 -16.26 -41.00
CA ASP A 746 -39.04 -16.96 -41.72
C ASP A 746 -39.44 -18.23 -40.95
N LYS A 747 -40.69 -18.32 -40.49
CA LYS A 747 -41.25 -19.52 -39.81
C LYS A 747 -42.11 -20.33 -40.77
N ASP A 748 -41.73 -21.59 -41.03
CA ASP A 748 -42.58 -22.55 -41.75
C ASP A 748 -43.67 -23.05 -40.78
N VAL A 749 -44.96 -22.87 -41.13
CA VAL A 749 -46.09 -23.31 -40.27
C VAL A 749 -46.47 -24.77 -40.49
N GLY A 750 -45.71 -25.50 -41.29
CA GLY A 750 -45.97 -26.90 -41.61
C GLY A 750 -47.19 -27.06 -42.53
N SER A 751 -47.54 -28.32 -42.81
CA SER A 751 -48.67 -28.67 -43.66
C SER A 751 -49.80 -29.30 -42.83
N SER A 752 -50.94 -28.61 -42.70
CA SER A 752 -52.11 -29.14 -41.99
C SER A 752 -53.09 -29.81 -42.96
N CYS A 753 -53.28 -31.14 -42.85
CA CYS A 753 -54.38 -31.84 -43.54
C CYS A 753 -55.55 -32.06 -42.57
N GLY A 754 -56.62 -31.25 -42.68
CA GLY A 754 -57.89 -31.53 -42.01
C GLY A 754 -58.57 -32.76 -42.62
N VAL A 755 -58.89 -33.77 -41.81
CA VAL A 755 -59.48 -35.03 -42.28
C VAL A 755 -60.95 -34.81 -42.70
N GLY A 756 -61.22 -34.68 -44.00
CA GLY A 756 -62.59 -34.57 -44.49
C GLY A 756 -62.73 -34.65 -46.01
N SER A 757 -63.16 -35.81 -46.51
CA SER A 757 -63.74 -36.02 -47.85
C SER A 757 -62.83 -35.92 -49.09
N GLY A 758 -61.95 -36.92 -49.25
CA GLY A 758 -61.78 -37.57 -50.57
C GLY A 758 -61.22 -36.73 -51.72
N LYS A 759 -60.40 -35.72 -51.46
CA LYS A 759 -59.53 -35.08 -52.46
C LYS A 759 -58.10 -35.01 -51.94
N THR A 760 -57.14 -35.21 -52.84
CA THR A 760 -55.69 -35.17 -52.62
C THR A 760 -55.31 -33.96 -51.77
N CYS A 761 -54.80 -34.18 -50.55
CA CYS A 761 -54.22 -33.13 -49.73
C CYS A 761 -53.01 -32.59 -50.48
N GLN A 762 -53.06 -31.35 -50.97
CA GLN A 762 -51.83 -30.62 -51.24
C GLN A 762 -51.34 -30.11 -49.88
N PRO A 763 -50.12 -30.45 -49.45
CA PRO A 763 -49.55 -29.82 -48.28
C PRO A 763 -49.32 -28.36 -48.64
N ASP A 764 -50.25 -27.49 -48.27
CA ASP A 764 -50.08 -26.04 -48.42
C ASP A 764 -48.90 -25.63 -47.55
N LYS A 765 -47.87 -25.03 -48.14
CA LYS A 765 -46.74 -24.46 -47.40
C LYS A 765 -47.05 -23.02 -47.06
N GLY A 766 -47.33 -22.77 -45.79
CA GLY A 766 -47.40 -21.42 -45.24
C GLY A 766 -46.03 -21.00 -44.71
N VAL A 767 -45.59 -19.78 -45.04
CA VAL A 767 -44.40 -19.18 -44.44
C VAL A 767 -44.75 -17.83 -43.81
N LEU A 768 -44.47 -17.67 -42.52
CA LEU A 768 -44.57 -16.38 -41.85
C LEU A 768 -43.25 -15.64 -42.05
N LYS A 769 -43.27 -14.50 -42.73
CA LYS A 769 -42.09 -13.67 -43.06
C LYS A 769 -41.93 -12.57 -42.02
N GLY A 770 -40.71 -12.37 -41.53
CA GLY A 770 -40.44 -11.36 -40.50
C GLY A 770 -41.08 -11.69 -39.15
N TYR A 771 -41.23 -12.99 -38.85
CA TYR A 771 -41.81 -13.49 -37.62
C TYR A 771 -40.74 -13.54 -36.50
N PRO A 772 -41.08 -13.19 -35.24
CA PRO A 772 -40.16 -13.35 -34.12
C PRO A 772 -39.80 -14.83 -33.90
N LEU A 773 -38.50 -15.13 -33.91
CA LEU A 773 -37.92 -16.45 -33.68
C LEU A 773 -36.83 -16.36 -32.61
N PRO A 774 -36.52 -17.46 -31.90
CA PRO A 774 -35.35 -17.50 -31.03
C PRO A 774 -34.08 -17.17 -31.83
N ALA A 775 -33.20 -16.37 -31.24
CA ALA A 775 -31.89 -16.05 -31.82
C ALA A 775 -31.01 -17.31 -31.91
N ASP A 776 -30.14 -17.37 -32.91
CA ASP A 776 -29.21 -18.51 -33.10
C ASP A 776 -28.25 -18.68 -31.92
N ASN A 777 -27.97 -17.60 -31.18
CA ASN A 777 -27.14 -17.61 -29.99
C ASN A 777 -27.83 -16.84 -28.84
N ILE A 778 -28.26 -17.55 -27.82
CA ILE A 778 -28.87 -16.98 -26.61
C ILE A 778 -27.82 -16.97 -25.50
N THR A 779 -27.39 -15.77 -25.13
CA THR A 779 -26.45 -15.56 -24.02
C THR A 779 -27.24 -15.29 -22.75
N VAL A 780 -27.08 -16.19 -21.78
CA VAL A 780 -27.66 -16.10 -20.45
C VAL A 780 -26.55 -15.75 -19.47
N THR A 781 -26.74 -14.73 -18.65
CA THR A 781 -25.82 -14.22 -17.64
C THR A 781 -25.51 -15.35 -16.67
N ASN A 782 -24.22 -15.52 -16.35
CA ASN A 782 -23.81 -16.44 -15.31
C ASN A 782 -23.94 -15.72 -13.96
N PRO A 783 -24.83 -16.15 -13.04
CA PRO A 783 -24.99 -15.51 -11.74
C PRO A 783 -23.74 -15.58 -10.87
N GLN A 784 -22.79 -16.47 -11.18
CA GLN A 784 -21.50 -16.57 -10.49
C GLN A 784 -20.73 -15.24 -10.44
N THR A 785 -20.80 -14.42 -11.49
CA THR A 785 -20.06 -13.14 -11.51
C THR A 785 -20.62 -12.17 -10.48
N ILE A 786 -21.94 -12.14 -10.27
CA ILE A 786 -22.57 -11.29 -9.24
C ILE A 786 -22.18 -11.74 -7.82
N ILE A 787 -21.98 -13.04 -7.63
CA ILE A 787 -21.50 -13.61 -6.38
C ILE A 787 -20.02 -13.24 -6.17
N GLU A 788 -19.19 -13.31 -7.21
CA GLU A 788 -17.78 -12.90 -7.14
C GLU A 788 -17.64 -11.39 -6.88
N ASP A 789 -18.42 -10.56 -7.57
CA ASP A 789 -18.39 -9.09 -7.47
C ASP A 789 -18.92 -8.57 -6.12
N ALA A 790 -19.66 -9.38 -5.36
CA ALA A 790 -20.16 -9.02 -4.03
C ALA A 790 -19.12 -9.23 -2.91
N LEU A 791 -18.03 -9.96 -3.17
CA LEU A 791 -16.99 -10.26 -2.17
C LEU A 791 -16.39 -9.01 -1.50
N PRO A 792 -16.02 -7.93 -2.24
CA PRO A 792 -15.47 -6.72 -1.63
C PRO A 792 -16.41 -6.10 -0.59
N GLY A 793 -17.72 -6.03 -0.87
CA GLY A 793 -18.70 -5.52 0.08
C GLY A 793 -18.79 -6.38 1.34
N ILE A 794 -18.70 -7.71 1.21
CA ILE A 794 -18.71 -8.61 2.37
C ILE A 794 -17.43 -8.47 3.21
N TYR A 795 -16.27 -8.23 2.59
CA TYR A 795 -15.04 -7.92 3.32
C TYR A 795 -15.16 -6.58 4.07
N ASN A 796 -15.75 -5.55 3.45
CA ASN A 796 -16.02 -4.27 4.12
C ASN A 796 -16.97 -4.42 5.32
N LEU A 797 -17.97 -5.32 5.24
CA LEU A 797 -18.83 -5.63 6.40
C LEU A 797 -18.02 -6.20 7.56
N THR A 798 -17.06 -7.07 7.26
CA THR A 798 -16.15 -7.66 8.26
C THR A 798 -15.35 -6.57 8.97
N GLU A 799 -14.80 -5.62 8.20
CA GLU A 799 -14.09 -4.46 8.73
C GLU A 799 -15.01 -3.58 9.61
N THR A 800 -16.22 -3.25 9.15
CA THR A 800 -17.21 -2.47 9.91
C THR A 800 -17.53 -3.13 11.25
N ILE A 801 -17.69 -4.46 11.29
CA ILE A 801 -17.97 -5.22 12.53
C ILE A 801 -16.78 -5.13 13.49
N TYR A 802 -15.56 -5.41 13.03
CA TYR A 802 -14.37 -5.38 13.88
C TYR A 802 -14.07 -3.98 14.42
N LEU A 803 -14.15 -2.96 13.57
CA LEU A 803 -13.96 -1.57 14.01
C LEU A 803 -15.03 -1.16 15.01
N THR A 804 -16.29 -1.51 14.78
CA THR A 804 -17.36 -1.20 15.74
C THR A 804 -17.16 -1.95 17.06
N GLN A 805 -16.69 -3.20 17.06
CA GLN A 805 -16.31 -3.93 18.26
C GLN A 805 -15.17 -3.24 19.03
N ILE A 806 -14.11 -2.82 18.34
CA ILE A 806 -12.97 -2.11 18.93
C ILE A 806 -13.43 -0.78 19.55
N LEU A 807 -14.22 0.01 18.82
CA LEU A 807 -14.76 1.29 19.31
C LEU A 807 -15.72 1.09 20.49
N SER A 808 -16.45 -0.03 20.52
CA SER A 808 -17.35 -0.39 21.61
C SER A 808 -16.59 -0.84 22.86
N ALA A 809 -15.55 -1.65 22.69
CA ALA A 809 -14.68 -2.14 23.77
C ALA A 809 -13.90 -0.99 24.42
N THR A 810 -13.49 -0.01 23.62
CA THR A 810 -12.77 1.19 24.08
C THR A 810 -13.69 2.32 24.58
N GLY A 811 -15.02 2.15 24.47
CA GLY A 811 -16.01 3.18 24.83
C GLY A 811 -16.04 4.39 23.87
N ALA A 812 -15.26 4.37 22.80
CA ALA A 812 -15.14 5.43 21.81
C ALA A 812 -16.33 5.55 20.85
N TYR A 813 -17.17 4.50 20.74
CA TYR A 813 -18.28 4.47 19.78
C TYR A 813 -19.37 5.54 20.05
N GLY A 814 -19.61 5.92 21.31
CA GLY A 814 -20.52 7.03 21.67
C GLY A 814 -22.01 6.88 21.31
N GLY A 815 -22.40 5.89 20.50
CA GLY A 815 -23.74 5.67 19.96
C GLY A 815 -24.53 4.50 20.58
N SER A 816 -25.75 4.27 20.08
CA SER A 816 -26.61 3.17 20.51
C SER A 816 -26.13 1.83 19.98
N MET A 817 -25.64 0.94 20.85
CA MET A 817 -25.26 -0.42 20.44
C MET A 817 -26.46 -1.25 19.94
N ASN A 818 -27.69 -0.88 20.29
CA ASN A 818 -28.87 -1.52 19.71
C ASN A 818 -29.02 -1.18 18.23
N ASP A 819 -28.58 0.01 17.81
CA ASP A 819 -28.70 0.47 16.43
C ASP A 819 -27.63 -0.22 15.58
N VAL A 820 -26.40 -0.33 16.11
CA VAL A 820 -25.34 -1.19 15.58
C VAL A 820 -25.83 -2.62 15.34
N LEU A 821 -26.34 -3.26 16.41
CA LEU A 821 -26.76 -4.65 16.32
C LEU A 821 -27.88 -4.84 15.31
N LEU A 822 -28.85 -3.94 15.28
CA LEU A 822 -29.99 -4.04 14.38
C LEU A 822 -29.56 -3.88 12.91
N THR A 823 -28.62 -2.98 12.63
CA THR A 823 -28.03 -2.75 11.30
C THR A 823 -27.17 -3.94 10.87
N ILE A 824 -26.18 -4.33 11.68
CA ILE A 824 -25.24 -5.41 11.36
C ILE A 824 -25.96 -6.76 11.27
N SER A 825 -26.89 -7.06 12.18
CA SER A 825 -27.64 -8.33 12.13
C SER A 825 -28.45 -8.45 10.86
N THR A 826 -29.01 -7.35 10.36
CA THR A 826 -29.81 -7.37 9.14
C THR A 826 -28.96 -7.81 7.95
N VAL A 827 -27.74 -7.28 7.83
CA VAL A 827 -26.84 -7.61 6.73
C VAL A 827 -26.27 -9.03 6.89
N VAL A 828 -25.78 -9.38 8.09
CA VAL A 828 -25.22 -10.72 8.37
C VAL A 828 -26.26 -11.82 8.17
N PHE A 829 -27.48 -11.65 8.69
CA PHE A 829 -28.54 -12.67 8.52
C PHE A 829 -28.98 -12.80 7.07
N THR A 830 -29.02 -11.70 6.30
CA THR A 830 -29.37 -11.77 4.87
C THR A 830 -28.30 -12.53 4.09
N LEU A 831 -27.01 -12.32 4.36
CA LEU A 831 -25.95 -13.10 3.74
C LEU A 831 -26.02 -14.58 4.15
N ALA A 832 -26.18 -14.85 5.44
CA ALA A 832 -26.24 -16.21 5.98
C ALA A 832 -27.41 -17.00 5.39
N GLN A 833 -28.59 -16.37 5.25
CA GLN A 833 -29.74 -16.98 4.59
C GLN A 833 -29.48 -17.23 3.10
N ALA A 834 -28.89 -16.27 2.38
CA ALA A 834 -28.57 -16.45 0.96
C ALA A 834 -27.61 -17.63 0.75
N VAL A 835 -26.61 -17.77 1.61
CA VAL A 835 -25.64 -18.88 1.59
C VAL A 835 -26.30 -20.21 1.93
N ALA A 836 -27.20 -20.24 2.92
CA ALA A 836 -27.97 -21.43 3.27
C ALA A 836 -28.84 -21.90 2.10
N ASN A 837 -29.58 -20.99 1.46
CA ASN A 837 -30.41 -21.27 0.29
C ASN A 837 -29.58 -21.81 -0.89
N MET A 838 -28.42 -21.19 -1.16
CA MET A 838 -27.48 -21.72 -2.15
C MET A 838 -27.00 -23.13 -1.78
N GLY A 839 -26.76 -23.42 -0.50
CA GLY A 839 -26.41 -24.76 -0.03
C GLY A 839 -27.48 -25.82 -0.35
N GLU A 840 -28.77 -25.51 -0.19
CA GLU A 840 -29.86 -26.46 -0.45
C GLU A 840 -29.97 -26.87 -1.93
N VAL A 841 -29.71 -25.94 -2.85
CA VAL A 841 -29.68 -26.21 -4.31
C VAL A 841 -28.62 -27.26 -4.68
N VAL A 842 -27.49 -27.35 -3.95
CA VAL A 842 -26.45 -28.37 -4.17
C VAL A 842 -26.96 -29.77 -3.86
N GLU A 843 -27.83 -29.93 -2.87
CA GLU A 843 -28.39 -31.23 -2.47
C GLU A 843 -29.52 -31.73 -3.40
N VAL A 844 -30.23 -30.82 -4.08
CA VAL A 844 -31.42 -31.13 -4.88
C VAL A 844 -31.10 -31.50 -6.34
N ALA A 845 -29.92 -31.09 -6.84
CA ALA A 845 -29.60 -31.16 -8.27
C ALA A 845 -29.36 -32.58 -8.83
N ASP A 846 -29.18 -33.61 -7.98
CA ASP A 846 -28.91 -34.98 -8.43
C ASP A 846 -30.18 -35.83 -8.71
N LYS A 847 -31.41 -35.30 -8.56
CA LYS A 847 -32.66 -36.11 -8.68
C LYS A 847 -33.92 -35.42 -9.25
N ALA A 848 -33.83 -34.45 -10.14
CA ALA A 848 -34.99 -33.63 -10.50
C ALA A 848 -35.80 -34.07 -11.75
N SER A 849 -37.14 -34.21 -11.59
CA SER A 849 -38.16 -34.08 -12.64
C SER A 849 -38.31 -32.61 -13.09
N GLU A 850 -39.00 -32.31 -14.20
CA GLU A 850 -39.18 -30.93 -14.72
C GLU A 850 -39.69 -29.92 -13.67
N GLU A 851 -40.65 -30.29 -12.82
CA GLU A 851 -41.13 -29.42 -11.71
C GLU A 851 -40.04 -29.07 -10.68
N LYS A 852 -39.03 -29.94 -10.49
CA LYS A 852 -37.94 -29.71 -9.54
C LYS A 852 -36.81 -28.86 -10.14
N LYS A 853 -36.63 -28.87 -11.46
CA LYS A 853 -35.68 -27.99 -12.15
C LYS A 853 -36.12 -26.53 -12.07
N LYS A 854 -37.42 -26.28 -12.26
CA LYS A 854 -38.01 -24.95 -12.10
C LYS A 854 -37.81 -24.40 -10.69
N ALA A 855 -38.14 -25.19 -9.66
CA ALA A 855 -37.92 -24.79 -8.26
C ALA A 855 -36.44 -24.53 -7.93
N MET A 856 -35.52 -25.32 -8.49
CA MET A 856 -34.08 -25.11 -8.33
C MET A 856 -33.63 -23.76 -8.90
N ILE A 857 -34.18 -23.36 -10.05
CA ILE A 857 -33.83 -22.12 -10.73
C ILE A 857 -34.43 -20.90 -10.01
N GLU A 858 -35.65 -21.02 -9.51
CA GLU A 858 -36.27 -20.02 -8.63
C GLU A 858 -35.37 -19.75 -7.41
N GLU A 859 -34.87 -20.80 -6.77
CA GLU A 859 -33.99 -20.69 -5.60
C GLU A 859 -32.63 -20.07 -5.92
N ILE A 860 -32.04 -20.40 -7.08
CA ILE A 860 -30.79 -19.78 -7.57
C ILE A 860 -30.98 -18.28 -7.78
N ILE A 861 -32.04 -17.87 -8.48
CA ILE A 861 -32.27 -16.45 -8.76
C ILE A 861 -32.54 -15.70 -7.45
N PHE A 862 -33.37 -16.25 -6.57
CA PHE A 862 -33.68 -15.64 -5.28
C PHE A 862 -32.46 -15.48 -4.38
N SER A 863 -31.60 -16.50 -4.31
CA SER A 863 -30.35 -16.45 -3.55
C SER A 863 -29.39 -15.39 -4.08
N VAL A 864 -29.27 -15.27 -5.41
CA VAL A 864 -28.42 -14.26 -6.04
C VAL A 864 -28.98 -12.85 -5.80
N LEU A 865 -30.30 -12.65 -5.86
CA LEU A 865 -30.92 -11.35 -5.54
C LEU A 865 -30.69 -10.92 -4.09
N MET A 866 -30.58 -11.85 -3.13
CA MET A 866 -30.20 -11.52 -1.75
C MET A 866 -28.73 -11.09 -1.59
N ILE A 867 -27.88 -11.45 -2.55
CA ILE A 867 -26.45 -11.07 -2.58
C ILE A 867 -26.25 -9.72 -3.28
N VAL A 868 -27.13 -9.33 -4.19
CA VAL A 868 -27.05 -8.05 -4.93
C VAL A 868 -26.82 -6.81 -4.04
N PRO A 869 -27.45 -6.66 -2.86
CA PRO A 869 -27.16 -5.52 -1.98
C PRO A 869 -25.70 -5.41 -1.53
N PHE A 870 -24.95 -6.52 -1.55
CA PHE A 870 -23.52 -6.55 -1.20
C PHE A 870 -22.59 -5.98 -2.28
N LEU A 871 -23.12 -5.68 -3.47
CA LEU A 871 -22.39 -4.94 -4.51
C LEU A 871 -22.15 -3.47 -4.14
N GLY A 872 -22.91 -2.92 -3.17
CA GLY A 872 -22.82 -1.51 -2.81
C GLY A 872 -23.05 -0.58 -4.02
N GLU A 873 -22.18 0.41 -4.20
CA GLU A 873 -22.27 1.38 -5.31
C GLU A 873 -21.99 0.78 -6.71
N ILE A 874 -21.42 -0.43 -6.78
CA ILE A 874 -21.11 -1.15 -8.05
C ILE A 874 -22.41 -1.55 -8.79
N ARG A 875 -23.55 -1.55 -8.10
CA ARG A 875 -24.86 -1.97 -8.64
C ARG A 875 -25.34 -1.16 -9.84
N LEU A 876 -24.83 0.05 -10.05
CA LEU A 876 -25.24 0.95 -11.15
C LEU A 876 -24.76 0.50 -12.55
N ILE A 877 -24.05 -0.62 -12.66
CA ILE A 877 -23.27 -0.98 -13.86
C ILE A 877 -23.63 -2.35 -14.46
N SER A 878 -24.47 -3.20 -13.83
CA SER A 878 -24.65 -4.58 -14.31
C SER A 878 -25.93 -4.84 -15.12
N ASP A 879 -25.79 -4.92 -16.45
CA ASP A 879 -26.81 -5.49 -17.37
C ASP A 879 -27.25 -6.91 -16.94
N GLY A 880 -26.42 -7.61 -16.15
CA GLY A 880 -26.70 -8.93 -15.59
C GLY A 880 -27.83 -8.96 -14.56
N LEU A 881 -28.02 -7.90 -13.77
CA LEU A 881 -29.05 -7.83 -12.74
C LEU A 881 -30.46 -7.70 -13.34
N GLU A 882 -30.60 -6.85 -14.37
CA GLU A 882 -31.85 -6.71 -15.11
C GLU A 882 -32.25 -8.03 -15.76
N GLN A 883 -31.28 -8.76 -16.33
CA GLN A 883 -31.54 -10.08 -16.91
C GLN A 883 -32.00 -11.11 -15.88
N LEU A 884 -31.41 -11.14 -14.68
CA LEU A 884 -31.86 -12.06 -13.61
C LEU A 884 -33.30 -11.78 -13.16
N ALA A 885 -33.67 -10.51 -13.06
CA ALA A 885 -35.03 -10.08 -12.70
C ALA A 885 -36.06 -10.52 -13.76
N ASP A 886 -35.75 -10.31 -15.05
CA ASP A 886 -36.62 -10.71 -16.17
C ASP A 886 -36.86 -12.23 -16.19
N MET A 887 -35.86 -13.03 -15.82
CA MET A 887 -35.91 -14.50 -15.88
C MET A 887 -36.92 -15.12 -14.90
N MET A 888 -37.32 -14.42 -13.84
CA MET A 888 -38.43 -14.87 -12.97
C MET A 888 -39.77 -14.90 -13.71
N SER A 889 -39.98 -13.98 -14.65
CA SER A 889 -41.17 -13.98 -15.52
C SER A 889 -41.15 -15.12 -16.53
N LEU A 890 -39.96 -15.48 -17.02
CA LEU A 890 -39.75 -16.55 -17.99
C LEU A 890 -40.15 -17.92 -17.44
N ILE A 891 -39.79 -18.20 -16.19
CA ILE A 891 -40.14 -19.46 -15.52
C ILE A 891 -41.58 -19.47 -15.01
N GLY A 892 -42.32 -18.35 -15.09
CA GLY A 892 -43.75 -18.27 -14.80
C GLY A 892 -44.09 -18.20 -13.31
N ASP A 893 -43.20 -17.63 -12.48
CA ASP A 893 -43.45 -17.38 -11.06
C ASP A 893 -43.64 -15.89 -10.76
N ALA A 894 -44.86 -15.41 -10.99
CA ALA A 894 -45.24 -14.02 -10.72
C ALA A 894 -45.25 -13.67 -9.21
N GLY A 895 -45.14 -14.65 -8.31
CA GLY A 895 -45.08 -14.42 -6.86
C GLY A 895 -43.75 -13.80 -6.41
N ALA A 896 -42.65 -14.18 -7.07
CA ALA A 896 -41.30 -13.73 -6.74
C ALA A 896 -41.05 -12.23 -7.05
N LEU A 897 -41.68 -11.69 -8.09
CA LEU A 897 -41.59 -10.28 -8.50
C LEU A 897 -42.21 -9.31 -7.48
N GLY A 898 -43.05 -9.81 -6.58
CA GLY A 898 -43.66 -9.03 -5.49
C GLY A 898 -42.96 -9.20 -4.14
N SER A 899 -41.85 -9.95 -4.09
CA SER A 899 -41.11 -10.21 -2.84
C SER A 899 -40.32 -8.99 -2.40
N THR A 900 -40.11 -8.84 -1.09
CA THR A 900 -39.29 -7.77 -0.53
C THR A 900 -37.87 -7.81 -1.10
N ILE A 901 -37.29 -9.01 -1.28
CA ILE A 901 -35.94 -9.21 -1.86
C ILE A 901 -35.83 -8.67 -3.28
N TYR A 902 -36.84 -8.93 -4.11
CA TYR A 902 -36.88 -8.37 -5.46
C TYR A 902 -36.91 -6.84 -5.44
N GLY A 903 -37.75 -6.25 -4.58
CA GLY A 903 -37.80 -4.80 -4.40
C GLY A 903 -36.46 -4.21 -3.93
N VAL A 904 -35.78 -4.85 -2.98
CA VAL A 904 -34.47 -4.40 -2.48
C VAL A 904 -33.37 -4.47 -3.54
N ALA A 905 -33.36 -5.55 -4.33
CA ALA A 905 -32.35 -5.75 -5.36
C ALA A 905 -32.52 -4.82 -6.56
N THR A 906 -33.77 -4.47 -6.91
CA THR A 906 -34.08 -3.75 -8.16
C THR A 906 -34.48 -2.28 -7.96
N ASP A 907 -34.89 -1.87 -6.76
CA ASP A 907 -35.21 -0.47 -6.44
C ASP A 907 -33.98 0.21 -5.79
N PRO A 908 -33.32 1.18 -6.45
CA PRO A 908 -32.22 1.94 -5.86
C PRO A 908 -32.66 2.85 -4.71
N ASP A 909 -33.95 3.19 -4.61
CA ASP A 909 -34.50 4.05 -3.55
C ASP A 909 -35.09 3.22 -2.39
N SER A 910 -34.80 1.91 -2.34
CA SER A 910 -35.27 1.03 -1.27
C SER A 910 -34.65 1.44 0.08
N ALA A 911 -35.50 1.76 1.06
CA ALA A 911 -35.04 2.10 2.42
C ALA A 911 -34.21 0.99 3.09
N ILE A 912 -34.36 -0.27 2.65
CA ILE A 912 -33.52 -1.38 3.14
C ILE A 912 -32.09 -1.26 2.63
N LEU A 913 -31.87 -0.69 1.44
CA LEU A 913 -30.54 -0.56 0.84
C LEU A 913 -29.66 0.40 1.64
N ASP A 914 -30.22 1.43 2.27
CA ASP A 914 -29.49 2.34 3.14
C ASP A 914 -28.77 1.59 4.27
N ILE A 915 -29.39 0.52 4.79
CA ILE A 915 -28.79 -0.38 5.80
C ILE A 915 -27.52 -1.04 5.26
N PHE A 916 -27.58 -1.53 4.02
CA PHE A 916 -26.45 -2.19 3.36
C PHE A 916 -25.37 -1.18 3.00
N THR A 917 -25.72 -0.03 2.43
CA THR A 917 -24.76 1.04 2.13
C THR A 917 -23.95 1.41 3.37
N ILE A 918 -24.63 1.68 4.49
CA ILE A 918 -23.97 2.06 5.75
C ILE A 918 -23.09 0.92 6.29
N ALA A 919 -23.53 -0.34 6.20
CA ALA A 919 -22.76 -1.46 6.72
C ALA A 919 -21.56 -1.87 5.84
N LEU A 920 -21.64 -1.64 4.52
CA LEU A 920 -20.69 -2.12 3.51
C LEU A 920 -19.68 -1.06 3.06
N MET A 921 -19.76 0.18 3.55
CA MET A 921 -18.80 1.25 3.23
C MET A 921 -17.39 0.98 3.77
N GLY A 922 -17.23 0.04 4.71
CA GLY A 922 -15.96 -0.20 5.39
C GLY A 922 -15.56 0.95 6.31
N GLY A 923 -14.47 0.75 7.05
CA GLY A 923 -13.94 1.77 7.96
C GLY A 923 -14.88 2.20 9.10
N TYR A 924 -14.55 3.34 9.73
CA TYR A 924 -15.34 3.90 10.84
C TYR A 924 -16.71 4.40 10.38
N ARG A 925 -17.77 4.03 11.11
CA ARG A 925 -19.14 4.54 10.94
C ARG A 925 -19.58 5.33 12.17
N THR A 926 -20.26 6.45 11.94
CA THR A 926 -20.79 7.33 12.98
C THR A 926 -22.04 6.73 13.64
N PRO A 927 -22.32 7.11 14.90
CA PRO A 927 -23.60 6.81 15.55
C PRO A 927 -24.82 7.22 14.74
N GLU A 928 -24.78 8.38 14.08
CA GLU A 928 -25.88 8.91 13.28
C GLU A 928 -26.18 8.02 12.06
N GLU A 929 -25.14 7.55 11.37
CA GLU A 929 -25.29 6.61 10.25
C GLU A 929 -25.94 5.29 10.74
N PHE A 930 -25.47 4.73 11.85
CA PHE A 930 -26.07 3.51 12.40
C PHE A 930 -27.51 3.71 12.87
N GLU A 931 -27.86 4.88 13.41
CA GLU A 931 -29.23 5.23 13.79
C GLU A 931 -30.16 5.30 12.56
N GLU A 932 -29.70 5.89 11.46
CA GLU A 932 -30.44 5.97 10.20
C GLU A 932 -30.76 4.57 9.65
N ALA A 933 -29.74 3.70 9.54
CA ALA A 933 -29.91 2.32 9.12
C ALA A 933 -30.83 1.52 10.07
N ALA A 934 -30.68 1.71 11.39
CA ALA A 934 -31.53 1.03 12.37
C ALA A 934 -32.99 1.48 12.27
N ASN A 935 -33.25 2.75 11.94
CA ASN A 935 -34.60 3.26 11.72
C ASN A 935 -35.25 2.68 10.46
N ALA A 936 -34.48 2.50 9.37
CA ALA A 936 -34.96 1.78 8.20
C ALA A 936 -35.34 0.32 8.54
N ARG A 937 -34.51 -0.37 9.33
CA ARG A 937 -34.81 -1.75 9.77
C ARG A 937 -36.07 -1.84 10.63
N ARG A 938 -36.35 -0.83 11.46
CA ARG A 938 -37.58 -0.75 12.30
C ARG A 938 -38.84 -0.49 11.49
N ALA A 939 -38.72 0.08 10.29
CA ALA A 939 -39.87 0.38 9.44
C ALA A 939 -40.43 -0.86 8.71
N LEU A 940 -39.69 -1.97 8.70
CA LEU A 940 -40.12 -3.23 8.09
C LEU A 940 -41.24 -3.91 8.89
N THR A 941 -42.26 -4.38 8.18
CA THR A 941 -43.36 -5.17 8.73
C THR A 941 -42.95 -6.62 8.99
N ASP A 942 -43.66 -7.30 9.89
CA ASP A 942 -43.42 -8.72 10.20
C ASP A 942 -43.56 -9.62 8.96
N ASP A 943 -44.44 -9.24 8.02
CA ASP A 943 -44.64 -9.96 6.75
C ASP A 943 -43.43 -9.77 5.81
N GLU A 944 -42.86 -8.57 5.72
CA GLU A 944 -41.64 -8.28 4.96
C GLU A 944 -40.43 -9.02 5.54
N ILE A 945 -40.28 -9.02 6.87
CA ILE A 945 -39.26 -9.81 7.58
C ILE A 945 -39.42 -11.31 7.31
N SER A 946 -40.65 -11.82 7.36
CA SER A 946 -40.90 -13.25 7.13
C SER A 946 -40.59 -13.68 5.70
N SER A 947 -40.65 -12.76 4.75
CA SER A 947 -40.30 -13.01 3.35
C SER A 947 -38.80 -13.13 3.09
N LEU A 948 -37.95 -12.71 4.04
CA LEU A 948 -36.50 -12.81 3.95
C LEU A 948 -35.96 -14.23 4.20
N GLY A 949 -36.78 -15.13 4.76
CA GLY A 949 -36.41 -16.53 4.99
C GLY A 949 -36.71 -17.01 6.41
N SER A 950 -36.85 -18.32 6.58
CA SER A 950 -37.19 -18.93 7.88
C SER A 950 -36.04 -18.88 8.88
N ASP A 951 -34.79 -19.03 8.43
CA ASP A 951 -33.63 -18.98 9.32
C ASP A 951 -33.34 -17.54 9.73
N TRP A 952 -33.44 -16.60 8.77
CA TRP A 952 -33.38 -15.16 9.03
C TRP A 952 -34.37 -14.75 10.12
N LYS A 953 -35.63 -15.18 10.00
CA LYS A 953 -36.66 -14.91 11.01
C LYS A 953 -36.32 -15.55 12.35
N SER A 954 -35.83 -16.78 12.35
CA SER A 954 -35.41 -17.46 13.59
C SER A 954 -34.29 -16.70 14.30
N TRP A 955 -33.23 -16.28 13.58
CA TRP A 955 -32.12 -15.52 14.15
C TRP A 955 -32.56 -14.12 14.62
N SER A 956 -33.45 -13.47 13.87
CA SER A 956 -34.06 -12.19 14.26
C SER A 956 -34.90 -12.32 15.54
N ASP A 957 -35.70 -13.38 15.66
CA ASP A 957 -36.50 -13.65 16.85
C ASP A 957 -35.59 -13.93 18.06
N ASP A 958 -34.52 -14.71 17.88
CA ASP A 958 -33.52 -14.98 18.91
C ASP A 958 -32.79 -13.71 19.38
N LEU A 959 -32.35 -12.85 18.44
CA LEU A 959 -31.72 -11.57 18.76
C LEU A 959 -32.70 -10.63 19.50
N SER A 960 -33.98 -10.61 19.13
CA SER A 960 -35.00 -9.77 19.77
C SER A 960 -35.25 -10.14 21.26
N ASN A 961 -34.93 -11.38 21.63
CA ASN A 961 -35.03 -11.89 23.01
C ASN A 961 -33.84 -11.48 23.88
N VAL A 962 -32.74 -10.98 23.28
CA VAL A 962 -31.58 -10.39 23.97
C VAL A 962 -31.93 -8.96 24.41
N ARG A 963 -32.86 -8.80 25.37
CA ARG A 963 -33.23 -7.49 25.94
C ARG A 963 -32.51 -7.20 27.25
N SER A 964 -31.39 -6.49 27.20
CA SER A 964 -30.98 -5.62 28.32
C SER A 964 -30.13 -4.44 27.85
N VAL A 965 -30.63 -3.24 28.12
CA VAL A 965 -29.95 -1.95 27.95
C VAL A 965 -28.67 -1.93 28.80
N CYS A 966 -27.52 -1.60 28.19
CA CYS A 966 -26.33 -1.20 28.94
C CYS A 966 -26.66 0.09 29.71
N TYR A 967 -26.49 0.09 31.04
CA TYR A 967 -26.46 1.33 31.82
C TYR A 967 -25.06 1.89 31.83
#